data_AF-A0A963I0W7-F1
#
_entry.id   AF-A0A963I0W7-F1
#
_cell.length_a   1.000
_cell.length_b   1.000
_cell.length_c   1.000
_cell.angle_alpha   90.00
_cell.angle_beta   90.00
_cell.angle_gamma   90.00
#
_symmetry.space_group_name_H-M   'P 1'
#
loop_
_entity.id
_entity.type
_entity.pdbx_description
1 polymer ?
#
loop_
_entity_poly.entity_id
_entity_poly.type
_entity_poly.pdbx_seq_one_letter_code
_entity_poly.pdbx_strand_id
1 'polypeptide(L)'
;METAVESGVIRTVPSGRPNREVVDVLATIVLMFITALGVALGLACVVLLLAAPATAAEPDGAAGQTMLVPMKANDAGQGTLLFRGEGGTRLSAPLLATDVQIHVSGPLAHTRVEQTFRNPADAWFEGIYVFPLPENAAVSRVRLRIGDRLIEAEIQERQQAQATYQAAKSAGQRAALVEQERPNLFTTSVANIGPRQEITVELEYRQQIDYRVEHGAGHFSLRFPMVVGPRYIPGASGTDEELGAVVAGAAVPDARRISPPVLAEDSRIVNPVSIHVNLDAGAPIDTIESPFHDVEILRLDANRRQVRLSEGNTPANRDFELRWRVAPGSEPLASLFFEPGEDGAHYALLTLMPPPLRQDAPRLPREVIFVIDTSGSMEGEAIVQAREALQLALRRLHDDDAFNVIAFSSTPEAMFPSAFPATTRNVAFATSWVGNLHADGGTEMAAALEIALEDSHDEARVRQVVFLTDGAVGNEAQLFELIQRRLGRSRLFTIGIGSAPNSYFMRKAAQFGRGSFTYIGRTEDVKNHMAALFERLESPLARDIRIQWPAGAEVDMWPERIPDLYLGEPIVLAARLDTLAGDVVVEGQVGGQAWSQRVQLDKASLGSGVGSLWARRRIDGLMDRLSLGADEAEVRAEVLPLALEHQLVTRYTSFVAVDKTPVRPAGAPLAEGQVPTHMPHGWSQAAVFGELPRGATDSRWLMLTGFAALALAGALLGLARRRPEPVL
;
A
#
# COMPACT_ATOMS: atom_id res chain seq x y z
N MET A 1 71.78 -53.60 -13.40
CA MET A 1 72.68 -54.02 -12.32
C MET A 1 71.91 -54.97 -11.42
N GLU A 2 72.54 -56.09 -11.07
CA GLU A 2 72.24 -57.09 -10.02
C GLU A 2 70.77 -57.56 -9.85
N THR A 3 70.33 -58.80 -10.11
CA THR A 3 70.83 -60.19 -9.88
C THR A 3 70.85 -60.70 -8.43
N ALA A 4 69.78 -61.41 -8.04
CA ALA A 4 69.74 -62.66 -7.27
C ALA A 4 68.26 -63.10 -7.21
N VAL A 5 67.74 -64.21 -7.74
CA VAL A 5 68.21 -65.61 -7.89
C VAL A 5 68.28 -66.37 -6.57
N GLU A 6 67.24 -67.17 -6.32
CA GLU A 6 67.23 -68.61 -5.96
C GLU A 6 65.84 -68.99 -5.39
N SER A 7 65.29 -70.20 -5.44
CA SER A 7 65.35 -71.44 -6.23
C SER A 7 64.50 -72.47 -5.45
N GLY A 8 64.23 -73.68 -5.95
CA GLY A 8 63.96 -74.83 -5.04
C GLY A 8 62.52 -75.29 -4.73
N VAL A 9 61.79 -75.75 -5.76
CA VAL A 9 61.33 -77.16 -5.86
C VAL A 9 60.47 -77.81 -4.73
N ILE A 10 59.19 -78.05 -5.07
CA ILE A 10 58.36 -79.27 -4.87
C ILE A 10 58.21 -79.89 -3.47
N ARG A 11 56.95 -79.96 -2.99
CA ARG A 11 56.35 -81.19 -2.41
C ARG A 11 54.83 -81.25 -2.58
N THR A 12 54.34 -82.31 -3.20
CA THR A 12 52.92 -82.66 -3.30
C THR A 12 52.47 -83.44 -2.06
N VAL A 13 51.34 -83.05 -1.47
CA VAL A 13 50.69 -83.66 -0.28
C VAL A 13 49.16 -83.61 -0.52
N PRO A 14 48.36 -84.63 -0.11
CA PRO A 14 47.17 -85.01 -0.87
C PRO A 14 45.87 -84.29 -0.51
N SER A 15 44.87 -84.49 -1.37
CA SER A 15 43.51 -83.98 -1.30
C SER A 15 42.68 -84.58 -0.16
N GLY A 16 42.76 -83.96 1.02
CA GLY A 16 41.71 -84.09 2.04
C GLY A 16 40.46 -83.32 1.61
N ARG A 17 39.36 -84.02 1.29
CA ARG A 17 38.05 -83.39 1.11
C ARG A 17 37.61 -82.78 2.45
N PRO A 18 37.16 -81.51 2.51
CA PRO A 18 36.42 -81.05 3.68
C PRO A 18 35.12 -81.86 3.78
N ASN A 19 34.79 -82.36 4.97
CA ASN A 19 33.53 -83.07 5.20
C ASN A 19 32.37 -82.13 4.86
N ARG A 20 31.49 -82.58 3.95
CA ARG A 20 30.32 -81.83 3.48
C ARG A 20 29.45 -81.33 4.65
N GLU A 21 29.30 -82.18 5.67
CA GLU A 21 28.61 -81.90 6.92
C GLU A 21 29.11 -80.63 7.65
N VAL A 22 30.42 -80.33 7.63
CA VAL A 22 30.95 -79.15 8.32
C VAL A 22 30.58 -77.86 7.58
N VAL A 23 30.56 -77.91 6.24
CA VAL A 23 30.18 -76.77 5.40
C VAL A 23 28.67 -76.52 5.48
N ASP A 24 27.87 -77.59 5.44
CA ASP A 24 26.41 -77.51 5.54
C ASP A 24 25.94 -77.05 6.93
N VAL A 25 26.61 -77.45 8.01
CA VAL A 25 26.35 -76.94 9.37
C VAL A 25 26.72 -75.46 9.50
N LEU A 26 27.87 -75.02 8.97
CA LEU A 26 28.25 -73.60 8.97
C LEU A 26 27.26 -72.74 8.16
N ALA A 27 26.85 -73.19 6.97
CA ALA A 27 25.84 -72.52 6.17
C ALA A 27 24.48 -72.41 6.90
N THR A 28 24.08 -73.47 7.61
CA THR A 28 22.84 -73.49 8.41
C THR A 28 22.89 -72.51 9.59
N ILE A 29 24.01 -72.45 10.31
CA ILE A 29 24.19 -71.52 11.44
C ILE A 29 24.15 -70.06 10.97
N VAL A 30 24.86 -69.73 9.88
CA VAL A 30 24.84 -68.38 9.29
C VAL A 30 23.43 -68.00 8.84
N LEU A 31 22.71 -68.93 8.22
CA LEU A 31 21.32 -68.70 7.78
C LEU A 31 20.36 -68.49 8.96
N MET A 32 20.51 -69.23 10.06
CA MET A 32 19.73 -69.02 11.29
C MET A 32 20.02 -67.67 11.95
N PHE A 33 21.27 -67.18 11.89
CA PHE A 33 21.62 -65.87 12.44
C PHE A 33 20.98 -64.72 11.65
N ILE A 34 20.96 -64.84 10.31
CA ILE A 34 20.34 -63.85 9.42
C ILE A 34 18.82 -63.83 9.59
N THR A 35 18.16 -64.98 9.72
CA THR A 35 16.70 -65.02 9.95
C THR A 35 16.32 -64.51 11.34
N ALA A 36 17.07 -64.84 12.39
CA ALA A 36 16.84 -64.30 13.74
C ALA A 36 16.96 -62.76 13.78
N LEU A 37 17.97 -62.19 13.12
CA LEU A 37 18.14 -60.75 13.02
C LEU A 37 16.99 -60.07 12.26
N GLY A 38 16.52 -60.67 11.16
CA GLY A 38 15.37 -60.19 10.39
C GLY A 38 14.06 -60.19 11.20
N VAL A 39 13.82 -61.23 12.01
CA VAL A 39 12.65 -61.30 12.89
C VAL A 39 12.72 -60.27 14.02
N ALA A 40 13.91 -60.03 14.59
CA ALA A 40 14.10 -59.02 15.63
C ALA A 40 13.84 -57.59 15.13
N LEU A 41 14.35 -57.21 13.95
CA LEU A 41 14.01 -55.92 13.33
C LEU A 41 12.52 -55.82 12.96
N GLY A 42 11.91 -56.92 12.49
CA GLY A 42 10.48 -56.98 12.19
C GLY A 42 9.61 -56.68 13.42
N LEU A 43 9.88 -57.31 14.57
CA LEU A 43 9.15 -57.04 15.81
C LEU A 43 9.35 -55.60 16.32
N ALA A 44 10.57 -55.05 16.22
CA ALA A 44 10.85 -53.68 16.66
C ALA A 44 9.99 -52.65 15.90
N CYS A 45 9.83 -52.82 14.58
CA CYS A 45 8.96 -51.97 13.77
C CYS A 45 7.47 -52.14 14.12
N VAL A 46 7.01 -53.35 14.45
CA VAL A 46 5.61 -53.59 14.87
C VAL A 46 5.31 -52.93 16.22
N VAL A 47 6.26 -52.94 17.16
CA VAL A 47 6.10 -52.26 18.47
C VAL A 47 6.02 -50.73 18.30
N LEU A 48 6.80 -50.15 17.38
CA LEU A 48 6.71 -48.72 17.05
C LEU A 48 5.40 -48.34 16.33
N LEU A 49 4.80 -49.26 15.57
CA LEU A 49 3.52 -49.06 14.88
C LEU A 49 2.29 -49.13 15.80
N LEU A 50 2.41 -49.72 17.00
CA LEU A 50 1.29 -49.93 17.93
C LEU A 50 1.16 -48.84 19.01
N ALA A 51 2.00 -47.81 19.01
CA ALA A 51 2.15 -46.85 20.11
C ALA A 51 1.96 -45.37 19.71
N ALA A 52 0.80 -45.01 19.13
CA ALA A 52 0.28 -43.64 19.11
C ALA A 52 -1.26 -43.63 18.96
N PRO A 53 -1.98 -42.66 19.55
CA PRO A 53 -3.42 -42.78 19.79
C PRO A 53 -4.29 -42.46 18.57
N ALA A 54 -5.50 -43.03 18.58
CA ALA A 54 -6.56 -42.73 17.62
C ALA A 54 -7.45 -41.58 18.09
N THR A 55 -7.82 -40.69 17.17
CA THR A 55 -9.16 -40.08 17.09
C THR A 55 -9.49 -39.81 15.64
N ALA A 56 -10.66 -40.25 15.19
CA ALA A 56 -11.18 -40.01 13.85
C ALA A 56 -12.35 -39.02 13.92
N ALA A 57 -12.48 -38.19 12.88
CA ALA A 57 -13.75 -37.65 12.39
C ALA A 57 -13.56 -37.34 10.89
N GLU A 58 -14.56 -37.68 10.08
CA GLU A 58 -14.48 -37.68 8.61
C GLU A 58 -15.02 -36.37 7.96
N PRO A 59 -14.76 -36.15 6.66
CA PRO A 59 -14.96 -34.87 5.99
C PRO A 59 -16.28 -34.77 5.22
N ASP A 60 -16.59 -33.58 4.70
CA ASP A 60 -17.11 -33.45 3.33
C ASP A 60 -16.93 -32.03 2.78
N GLY A 61 -16.85 -31.87 1.44
CA GLY A 61 -17.08 -30.57 0.79
C GLY A 61 -15.96 -29.95 -0.07
N ALA A 62 -15.77 -30.51 -1.27
CA ALA A 62 -15.43 -29.83 -2.54
C ALA A 62 -14.16 -28.94 -2.67
N ALA A 63 -13.42 -29.19 -3.77
CA ALA A 63 -12.26 -28.39 -4.17
C ALA A 63 -12.66 -26.97 -4.63
N GLY A 64 -12.04 -25.96 -4.02
CA GLY A 64 -11.97 -24.58 -4.52
C GLY A 64 -10.52 -24.22 -4.85
N GLN A 65 -10.15 -24.28 -6.13
CA GLN A 65 -8.87 -23.72 -6.60
C GLN A 65 -8.95 -22.19 -6.47
N THR A 66 -8.39 -21.64 -5.39
CA THR A 66 -8.35 -20.19 -5.20
C THR A 66 -7.21 -19.62 -6.05
N MET A 67 -7.58 -18.71 -6.95
CA MET A 67 -6.66 -18.12 -7.92
C MET A 67 -5.60 -17.23 -7.26
N LEU A 68 -4.42 -17.17 -7.89
CA LEU A 68 -3.38 -16.20 -7.58
C LEU A 68 -3.87 -14.79 -7.98
N VAL A 69 -4.17 -13.96 -6.99
CA VAL A 69 -4.41 -12.52 -7.21
C VAL A 69 -3.06 -11.78 -7.17
N PRO A 70 -2.65 -11.08 -8.24
CA PRO A 70 -1.49 -10.19 -8.19
C PRO A 70 -1.86 -8.91 -7.41
N MET A 71 -1.04 -8.52 -6.44
CA MET A 71 -1.19 -7.25 -5.70
C MET A 71 -0.02 -6.28 -5.93
N LYS A 72 -0.24 -5.02 -5.58
CA LYS A 72 0.39 -3.84 -6.20
C LYS A 72 1.68 -3.36 -5.54
N ALA A 73 2.42 -2.53 -6.28
CA ALA A 73 3.76 -2.03 -5.95
C ALA A 73 3.87 -0.95 -4.84
N ASN A 74 2.99 -0.92 -3.81
CA ASN A 74 3.03 0.10 -2.73
C ASN A 74 3.35 -0.44 -1.33
N ASP A 75 3.90 -1.66 -1.28
CA ASP A 75 3.95 -2.48 -0.08
C ASP A 75 5.31 -2.46 0.64
N ALA A 76 5.55 -1.41 1.44
CA ALA A 76 6.72 -1.32 2.32
C ALA A 76 6.38 -1.33 3.83
N GLY A 77 7.23 -1.98 4.63
CA GLY A 77 6.93 -2.49 5.99
C GLY A 77 6.97 -1.44 7.08
N GLN A 78 6.11 -1.58 8.09
CA GLN A 78 5.67 -0.48 8.93
C GLN A 78 6.08 -0.70 10.42
N GLY A 79 5.92 0.32 11.26
CA GLY A 79 5.94 0.30 12.73
C GLY A 79 7.19 -0.23 13.47
N THR A 80 8.27 -0.56 12.77
CA THR A 80 9.30 -1.49 13.29
C THR A 80 10.68 -0.85 13.38
N LEU A 81 11.40 -1.02 14.51
CA LEU A 81 12.82 -0.68 14.65
C LEU A 81 13.69 -1.89 14.25
N LEU A 82 14.09 -1.97 12.98
CA LEU A 82 14.89 -3.07 12.45
C LEU A 82 16.37 -2.90 12.78
N PHE A 83 16.97 -3.91 13.39
CA PHE A 83 18.42 -4.09 13.42
C PHE A 83 18.78 -5.39 12.52
N ARG A 84 20.04 -5.71 12.10
CA ARG A 84 20.67 -7.02 11.59
C ARG A 84 22.06 -7.53 12.17
N GLY A 85 22.16 -8.60 12.97
CA GLY A 85 23.40 -8.96 13.70
C GLY A 85 24.52 -9.74 12.97
N GLU A 86 25.79 -9.60 13.39
CA GLU A 86 26.88 -10.53 13.01
C GLU A 86 26.61 -11.94 13.57
N GLY A 87 26.84 -12.98 12.75
CA GLY A 87 26.53 -14.36 13.12
C GLY A 87 25.04 -14.75 13.02
N GLY A 88 24.16 -13.84 12.58
CA GLY A 88 22.75 -14.16 12.29
C GLY A 88 21.81 -14.19 13.50
N THR A 89 22.34 -14.12 14.72
CA THR A 89 21.53 -14.00 15.94
C THR A 89 20.82 -12.65 15.97
N ARG A 90 19.50 -12.65 16.21
CA ARG A 90 18.65 -11.46 16.18
C ARG A 90 18.15 -11.12 17.58
N LEU A 91 18.19 -9.85 17.96
CA LEU A 91 17.69 -9.32 19.23
C LEU A 91 16.68 -8.20 18.92
N SER A 92 15.58 -8.11 19.68
CA SER A 92 14.43 -7.24 19.38
C SER A 92 14.24 -6.14 20.43
N ALA A 93 14.19 -4.87 20.03
CA ALA A 93 13.68 -3.81 20.88
C ALA A 93 12.18 -3.97 21.13
N PRO A 94 11.72 -4.22 22.36
CA PRO A 94 10.34 -3.93 22.69
C PRO A 94 10.10 -2.43 22.46
N LEU A 95 9.11 -2.13 21.63
CA LEU A 95 8.34 -0.91 21.73
C LEU A 95 7.63 -0.96 23.11
N LEU A 96 7.62 0.17 23.83
CA LEU A 96 7.14 0.26 25.21
C LEU A 96 5.82 1.01 25.30
N ALA A 97 5.64 2.03 24.47
CA ALA A 97 4.43 2.84 24.40
C ALA A 97 4.38 3.63 23.08
N THR A 98 3.17 3.94 22.62
CA THR A 98 2.87 4.94 21.59
C THR A 98 1.91 5.99 22.16
N ASP A 99 2.29 7.27 22.09
CA ASP A 99 1.39 8.41 22.35
C ASP A 99 1.13 9.14 21.02
N VAL A 100 -0.13 9.45 20.75
CA VAL A 100 -0.56 10.12 19.52
C VAL A 100 -1.44 11.30 19.88
N GLN A 101 -1.04 12.49 19.41
CA GLN A 101 -1.83 13.71 19.53
C GLN A 101 -2.17 14.21 18.13
N ILE A 102 -3.46 14.33 17.83
CA ILE A 102 -3.98 14.75 16.54
C ILE A 102 -4.78 16.04 16.72
N HIS A 103 -4.39 17.08 16.00
CA HIS A 103 -5.12 18.34 15.92
C HIS A 103 -5.76 18.44 14.54
N VAL A 104 -7.09 18.46 14.48
CA VAL A 104 -7.84 18.59 13.23
C VAL A 104 -8.36 20.00 13.06
N SER A 105 -8.15 20.57 11.87
CA SER A 105 -8.62 21.89 11.45
C SER A 105 -9.29 21.74 10.07
N GLY A 106 -10.61 21.53 10.09
CA GLY A 106 -11.39 21.25 8.88
C GLY A 106 -10.95 19.93 8.24
N PRO A 107 -10.48 19.94 6.97
CA PRO A 107 -10.01 18.75 6.28
C PRO A 107 -8.52 18.46 6.54
N LEU A 108 -7.83 19.11 7.49
CA LEU A 108 -6.42 18.81 7.80
C LEU A 108 -6.25 18.22 9.19
N ALA A 109 -5.33 17.27 9.32
CA ALA A 109 -4.83 16.77 10.60
C ALA A 109 -3.32 17.03 10.72
N HIS A 110 -2.90 17.63 11.83
CA HIS A 110 -1.52 17.67 12.30
C HIS A 110 -1.39 16.62 13.41
N THR A 111 -0.57 15.60 13.17
CA THR A 111 -0.36 14.47 14.07
C THR A 111 1.06 14.50 14.61
N ARG A 112 1.19 14.51 15.94
CA ARG A 112 2.42 14.19 16.67
C ARG A 112 2.34 12.76 17.16
N VAL A 113 3.38 11.99 16.92
CA VAL A 113 3.53 10.60 17.37
C VAL A 113 4.80 10.48 18.18
N GLU A 114 4.71 9.94 19.38
CA GLU A 114 5.87 9.55 20.19
C GLU A 114 5.89 8.04 20.40
N GLN A 115 6.95 7.38 19.95
CA GLN A 115 7.16 5.94 20.16
C GLN A 115 8.45 5.69 20.94
N THR A 116 8.32 5.02 22.07
CA THR A 116 9.45 4.72 22.97
C THR A 116 9.89 3.27 22.83
N PHE A 117 11.13 3.06 22.43
CA PHE A 117 11.77 1.75 22.24
C PHE A 117 12.85 1.52 23.29
N ARG A 118 13.14 0.26 23.60
CA ARG A 118 14.28 -0.10 24.46
C ARG A 118 15.19 -1.11 23.79
N ASN A 119 16.50 -0.85 23.74
CA ASN A 119 17.48 -1.85 23.34
C ASN A 119 17.42 -3.05 24.33
N PRO A 120 17.18 -4.29 23.88
CA PRO A 120 17.08 -5.45 24.78
C PRO A 120 18.46 -5.97 25.21
N ALA A 121 19.53 -5.52 24.56
CA ALA A 121 20.82 -6.17 24.53
C ALA A 121 21.89 -5.39 25.30
N ASP A 122 22.98 -6.09 25.59
CA ASP A 122 24.13 -5.54 26.34
C ASP A 122 25.25 -5.02 25.41
N ALA A 123 24.94 -4.77 24.13
CA ALA A 123 25.85 -4.21 23.12
C ALA A 123 25.29 -2.93 22.46
N TRP A 124 26.06 -2.30 21.57
CA TRP A 124 25.67 -1.09 20.83
C TRP A 124 24.98 -1.44 19.51
N PHE A 125 23.90 -0.71 19.18
CA PHE A 125 23.03 -1.02 18.04
C PHE A 125 22.79 0.15 17.09
N GLU A 126 22.52 -0.16 15.83
CA GLU A 126 21.83 0.72 14.88
C GLU A 126 20.44 0.14 14.58
N GLY A 127 19.40 0.97 14.61
CA GLY A 127 18.02 0.55 14.34
C GLY A 127 17.36 1.42 13.28
N ILE A 128 16.72 0.80 12.29
CA ILE A 128 15.94 1.44 11.24
C ILE A 128 14.47 1.41 11.66
N TYR A 129 13.99 2.52 12.22
CA TYR A 129 12.58 2.74 12.52
C TYR A 129 11.82 3.04 11.24
N VAL A 130 10.79 2.27 10.92
CA VAL A 130 9.93 2.56 9.77
C VAL A 130 8.54 2.92 10.28
N PHE A 131 7.96 4.03 9.83
CA PHE A 131 6.64 4.47 10.25
C PHE A 131 5.68 4.57 9.05
N PRO A 132 4.46 3.99 9.15
CA PRO A 132 3.44 4.16 8.13
C PRO A 132 2.88 5.56 8.17
N LEU A 133 3.04 6.30 7.08
CA LEU A 133 2.35 7.56 6.89
C LEU A 133 1.29 7.42 5.78
N PRO A 134 0.09 7.99 5.95
CA PRO A 134 -0.89 8.08 4.86
C PRO A 134 -0.29 8.72 3.61
N GLU A 135 -0.77 8.34 2.42
CA GLU A 135 -0.07 8.64 1.16
C GLU A 135 0.06 10.15 0.86
N ASN A 136 -0.79 10.96 1.48
CA ASN A 136 -0.84 12.41 1.39
C ASN A 136 -0.16 13.14 2.57
N ALA A 137 0.52 12.41 3.45
CA ALA A 137 1.19 12.97 4.60
C ALA A 137 2.50 13.70 4.25
N ALA A 138 2.81 14.73 5.02
CA ALA A 138 4.02 15.52 4.97
C ALA A 138 4.69 15.50 6.35
N VAL A 139 5.86 14.86 6.47
CA VAL A 139 6.69 14.98 7.68
C VAL A 139 7.22 16.41 7.76
N SER A 140 6.96 17.07 8.89
CA SER A 140 7.41 18.43 9.17
C SER A 140 8.42 18.51 10.31
N ARG A 141 8.52 17.49 11.18
CA ARG A 141 9.49 17.48 12.28
C ARG A 141 9.86 16.07 12.69
N VAL A 142 11.12 15.88 13.08
CA VAL A 142 11.60 14.66 13.72
C VAL A 142 12.48 15.05 14.90
N ARG A 143 12.25 14.43 16.07
CA ARG A 143 13.16 14.52 17.21
C ARG A 143 13.45 13.14 17.79
N LEU A 144 14.61 13.00 18.42
CA LEU A 144 14.97 11.80 19.16
C LEU A 144 15.35 12.18 20.59
N ARG A 145 14.71 11.54 21.56
CA ARG A 145 15.03 11.67 22.98
C ARG A 145 15.73 10.42 23.45
N ILE A 146 16.98 10.56 23.91
CA ILE A 146 17.85 9.44 24.27
C ILE A 146 18.42 9.70 25.66
N GLY A 147 17.78 9.11 26.68
CA GLY A 147 17.91 9.58 28.07
C GLY A 147 17.40 11.03 28.20
N ASP A 148 18.17 11.89 28.86
CA ASP A 148 17.81 13.30 29.07
C ASP A 148 18.11 14.22 27.87
N ARG A 149 18.73 13.71 26.79
CA ARG A 149 19.10 14.51 25.61
C ARG A 149 18.02 14.44 24.56
N LEU A 150 17.48 15.61 24.19
CA LEU A 150 16.65 15.80 23.00
C LEU A 150 17.54 16.24 21.84
N ILE A 151 17.45 15.53 20.72
CA ILE A 151 18.16 15.81 19.48
C ILE A 151 17.10 16.15 18.44
N GLU A 152 17.06 17.39 17.98
CA GLU A 152 16.19 17.81 16.88
C GLU A 152 16.88 17.50 15.54
N ALA A 153 16.12 17.00 14.57
CA ALA A 153 16.65 16.73 13.24
C ALA A 153 16.60 17.99 12.37
N GLU A 154 17.72 18.33 11.76
CA GLU A 154 17.84 19.43 10.80
C GLU A 154 17.49 18.89 9.40
N ILE A 155 16.68 19.61 8.63
CA ILE A 155 16.48 19.27 7.22
C ILE A 155 17.69 19.74 6.40
N GLN A 156 18.19 18.86 5.53
CA GLN A 156 19.33 19.14 4.66
C GLN A 156 19.03 18.60 3.24
N GLU A 157 19.86 19.00 2.27
CA GLU A 157 19.91 18.30 0.98
C GLU A 157 20.15 16.79 1.21
N ARG A 158 19.44 15.93 0.48
CA ARG A 158 19.44 14.47 0.73
C ARG A 158 20.85 13.86 0.76
N GLN A 159 21.71 14.23 -0.19
CA GLN A 159 23.10 13.74 -0.23
C GLN A 159 23.94 14.24 0.96
N GLN A 160 23.69 15.48 1.41
CA GLN A 160 24.38 16.06 2.57
C GLN A 160 23.90 15.42 3.88
N ALA A 161 22.59 15.19 4.03
CA ALA A 161 22.01 14.47 5.16
C ALA A 161 22.63 13.06 5.32
N GLN A 162 22.74 12.31 4.21
CA GLN A 162 23.38 11.00 4.16
C GLN A 162 24.86 11.08 4.58
N ALA A 163 25.64 12.02 4.03
CA ALA A 163 27.05 12.20 4.39
C ALA A 163 27.24 12.55 5.87
N THR A 164 26.44 13.48 6.40
CA THR A 164 26.39 13.87 7.81
C THR A 164 26.10 12.66 8.72
N TYR A 165 25.12 11.84 8.37
CA TYR A 165 24.77 10.62 9.11
C TYR A 165 25.92 9.60 9.15
N GLN A 166 26.55 9.29 8.00
CA GLN A 166 27.64 8.32 7.95
C GLN A 166 28.90 8.81 8.70
N ALA A 167 29.19 10.11 8.66
CA ALA A 167 30.26 10.72 9.45
C ALA A 167 30.00 10.58 10.96
N ALA A 168 28.79 10.91 11.42
CA ALA A 168 28.42 10.78 12.84
C ALA A 168 28.40 9.31 13.31
N LYS A 169 27.82 8.41 12.52
CA LYS A 169 27.78 6.96 12.76
C LYS A 169 29.18 6.37 12.94
N SER A 170 30.11 6.71 12.06
CA SER A 170 31.51 6.25 12.13
C SER A 170 32.26 6.86 13.33
N ALA A 171 32.03 8.15 13.63
CA ALA A 171 32.57 8.85 14.79
C ALA A 171 32.05 8.37 16.16
N GLY A 172 31.07 7.45 16.21
CA GLY A 172 30.47 6.96 17.46
C GLY A 172 29.50 7.96 18.12
N GLN A 173 29.09 8.98 17.39
CA GLN A 173 28.03 9.92 17.77
C GLN A 173 26.67 9.27 17.54
N ARG A 174 25.67 9.60 18.38
CA ARG A 174 24.27 9.23 18.06
C ARG A 174 23.84 10.05 16.85
N ALA A 175 23.26 9.38 15.87
CA ALA A 175 22.76 10.04 14.69
C ALA A 175 21.41 9.45 14.29
N ALA A 176 20.56 10.24 13.67
CA ALA A 176 19.40 9.75 12.96
C ALA A 176 19.34 10.33 11.55
N LEU A 177 18.77 9.59 10.62
CA LEU A 177 18.55 9.99 9.23
C LEU A 177 17.15 9.56 8.82
N VAL A 178 16.30 10.50 8.45
CA VAL A 178 14.94 10.22 7.94
C VAL A 178 14.88 10.45 6.44
N GLU A 179 14.56 9.39 5.71
CA GLU A 179 14.43 9.37 4.27
C GLU A 179 13.02 8.95 3.87
N GLN A 180 12.51 9.59 2.82
CA GLN A 180 11.36 9.06 2.09
C GLN A 180 11.86 8.05 1.06
N GLU A 181 11.32 6.83 1.12
CA GLU A 181 11.60 5.74 0.17
C GLU A 181 10.48 5.62 -0.87
N ARG A 182 9.23 5.90 -0.46
CA ARG A 182 8.00 5.91 -1.28
C ARG A 182 7.06 7.00 -0.74
N PRO A 183 6.02 7.45 -1.49
CA PRO A 183 5.06 8.45 -1.02
C PRO A 183 4.51 8.18 0.39
N ASN A 184 4.27 6.91 0.72
CA ASN A 184 3.72 6.40 1.98
C ASN A 184 4.75 5.72 2.91
N LEU A 185 6.05 5.74 2.58
CA LEU A 185 7.09 5.08 3.38
C LEU A 185 8.23 6.02 3.76
N PHE A 186 8.41 6.18 5.06
CA PHE A 186 9.48 6.94 5.68
C PHE A 186 10.30 6.04 6.60
N THR A 187 11.61 6.02 6.38
CA THR A 187 12.57 5.23 7.16
C THR A 187 13.45 6.19 7.96
N THR A 188 13.60 5.92 9.26
CA THR A 188 14.42 6.65 10.22
C THR A 188 15.51 5.73 10.73
N SER A 189 16.70 5.82 10.15
CA SER A 189 17.86 5.08 10.64
C SER A 189 18.42 5.77 11.89
N VAL A 190 18.70 5.04 12.97
CA VAL A 190 19.19 5.56 14.26
C VAL A 190 20.45 4.80 14.67
N ALA A 191 21.60 5.46 14.63
CA ALA A 191 22.90 4.88 14.95
C ALA A 191 23.31 5.07 16.41
N ASN A 192 24.11 4.12 16.93
CA ASN A 192 24.79 4.19 18.23
C ASN A 192 23.83 4.27 19.44
N ILE A 193 22.82 3.39 19.41
CA ILE A 193 21.93 3.07 20.53
C ILE A 193 22.73 2.29 21.59
N GLY A 194 22.77 2.78 22.83
CA GLY A 194 23.55 2.16 23.91
C GLY A 194 22.93 0.87 24.47
N PRO A 195 23.73 0.00 25.13
CA PRO A 195 23.22 -1.16 25.87
C PRO A 195 22.05 -0.84 26.80
N ARG A 196 20.98 -1.64 26.77
CA ARG A 196 19.76 -1.50 27.60
C ARG A 196 19.03 -0.15 27.52
N GLN A 197 19.46 0.76 26.63
CA GLN A 197 19.03 2.15 26.57
C GLN A 197 17.64 2.31 25.95
N GLU A 198 16.88 3.27 26.46
CA GLU A 198 15.61 3.72 25.88
C GLU A 198 15.78 4.91 24.94
N ILE A 199 14.97 4.92 23.89
CA ILE A 199 14.90 5.97 22.86
C ILE A 199 13.43 6.27 22.58
N THR A 200 13.01 7.52 22.72
CA THR A 200 11.74 7.99 22.14
C THR A 200 12.03 8.63 20.79
N VAL A 201 11.35 8.18 19.74
CA VAL A 201 11.28 8.87 18.45
C VAL A 201 9.99 9.69 18.46
N GLU A 202 10.11 10.99 18.22
CA GLU A 202 9.01 11.93 18.06
C GLU A 202 8.93 12.33 16.58
N LEU A 203 7.76 12.14 15.98
CA LEU A 203 7.47 12.44 14.58
C LEU A 203 6.26 13.37 14.52
N GLU A 204 6.42 14.53 13.88
CA GLU A 204 5.28 15.39 13.52
C GLU A 204 5.05 15.36 12.01
N TYR A 205 3.81 15.07 11.63
CA TYR A 205 3.39 15.09 10.23
C TYR A 205 2.00 15.71 10.05
N ARG A 206 1.72 16.16 8.83
CA ARG A 206 0.50 16.86 8.43
C ARG A 206 -0.16 16.09 7.29
N GLN A 207 -1.48 15.92 7.29
CA GLN A 207 -2.20 15.20 6.23
C GLN A 207 -3.54 15.86 5.91
N GLN A 208 -4.01 15.69 4.67
CA GLN A 208 -5.41 15.95 4.32
C GLN A 208 -6.25 14.74 4.73
N ILE A 209 -7.44 14.99 5.28
CA ILE A 209 -8.36 13.98 5.78
C ILE A 209 -9.27 13.54 4.63
N ASP A 210 -9.49 12.23 4.51
CA ASP A 210 -10.39 11.68 3.51
C ASP A 210 -11.82 12.18 3.75
N TYR A 211 -12.54 12.49 2.66
CA TYR A 211 -13.98 12.63 2.69
C TYR A 211 -14.57 11.53 1.80
N ARG A 212 -15.56 10.81 2.31
CA ARG A 212 -16.13 9.60 1.69
C ARG A 212 -17.64 9.70 1.67
N VAL A 213 -18.25 9.13 0.65
CA VAL A 213 -19.71 8.97 0.57
C VAL A 213 -20.04 7.49 0.69
N GLU A 214 -20.85 7.16 1.68
CA GLU A 214 -21.45 5.83 1.86
C GLU A 214 -22.96 6.02 1.89
N HIS A 215 -23.71 5.27 1.07
CA HIS A 215 -25.18 5.31 1.03
C HIS A 215 -25.77 6.72 0.81
N GLY A 216 -25.13 7.55 -0.03
CA GLY A 216 -25.53 8.94 -0.31
C GLY A 216 -25.21 9.95 0.81
N ALA A 217 -24.56 9.51 1.89
CA ALA A 217 -24.14 10.33 3.02
C ALA A 217 -22.62 10.57 3.02
N GLY A 218 -22.23 11.84 2.93
CA GLY A 218 -20.83 12.26 3.09
C GLY A 218 -20.39 12.26 4.56
N HIS A 219 -19.16 11.80 4.81
CA HIS A 219 -18.47 11.85 6.09
C HIS A 219 -16.96 12.06 5.90
N PHE A 220 -16.29 12.69 6.87
CA PHE A 220 -14.84 12.69 6.98
C PHE A 220 -14.36 11.39 7.63
N SER A 221 -13.23 10.86 7.19
CA SER A 221 -12.56 9.68 7.76
C SER A 221 -11.09 10.02 8.08
N LEU A 222 -10.79 10.12 9.37
CA LEU A 222 -9.43 10.23 9.89
C LEU A 222 -8.93 8.84 10.26
N ARG A 223 -8.00 8.30 9.47
CA ARG A 223 -7.31 7.03 9.75
C ARG A 223 -5.93 7.28 10.36
N PHE A 224 -5.60 6.54 11.41
CA PHE A 224 -4.26 6.44 11.98
C PHE A 224 -3.80 4.96 11.97
N PRO A 225 -2.75 4.61 11.21
CA PRO A 225 -2.27 3.24 11.11
C PRO A 225 -1.57 2.77 12.40
N MET A 226 -1.91 1.57 12.88
CA MET A 226 -1.41 1.04 14.17
C MET A 226 -0.77 -0.35 14.08
N VAL A 227 -1.19 -1.20 13.13
CA VAL A 227 -0.71 -2.59 13.02
C VAL A 227 -0.03 -2.84 11.68
N VAL A 228 0.82 -3.86 11.64
CA VAL A 228 1.60 -4.25 10.46
C VAL A 228 1.31 -5.69 10.12
N GLY A 229 0.61 -5.92 9.01
CA GLY A 229 0.40 -7.26 8.50
C GLY A 229 1.68 -7.84 7.86
N PRO A 230 1.97 -9.15 8.05
CA PRO A 230 3.03 -9.81 7.30
C PRO A 230 2.65 -9.86 5.82
N ARG A 231 3.65 -9.72 4.94
CA ARG A 231 3.42 -9.66 3.48
C ARG A 231 3.80 -10.93 2.76
N TYR A 232 2.98 -11.26 1.77
CA TYR A 232 3.32 -12.21 0.72
C TYR A 232 4.44 -11.64 -0.18
N ILE A 233 5.51 -12.41 -0.39
CA ILE A 233 6.62 -12.03 -1.29
C ILE A 233 6.73 -13.10 -2.39
N PRO A 234 6.43 -12.76 -3.66
CA PRO A 234 6.54 -13.71 -4.76
C PRO A 234 7.96 -14.27 -4.91
N GLY A 235 8.07 -15.60 -5.02
CA GLY A 235 9.35 -16.28 -5.22
C GLY A 235 10.25 -16.39 -3.97
N ALA A 236 9.74 -16.11 -2.77
CA ALA A 236 10.44 -16.44 -1.53
C ALA A 236 10.36 -17.96 -1.25
N SER A 237 11.47 -18.67 -1.50
CA SER A 237 11.58 -20.11 -1.26
C SER A 237 11.74 -20.43 0.24
N GLY A 238 10.63 -20.33 0.98
CA GLY A 238 10.51 -20.75 2.38
C GLY A 238 10.52 -19.61 3.40
N THR A 239 9.86 -19.89 4.53
CA THR A 239 9.99 -19.17 5.80
C THR A 239 11.06 -19.84 6.65
N ASP A 240 11.79 -19.05 7.43
CA ASP A 240 12.76 -19.53 8.41
C ASP A 240 11.98 -19.94 9.68
N GLU A 241 11.84 -21.25 9.95
CA GLU A 241 10.87 -21.80 10.92
C GLU A 241 11.06 -21.29 12.37
N GLU A 242 12.29 -20.94 12.77
CA GLU A 242 12.56 -20.35 14.10
C GLU A 242 12.18 -18.85 14.20
N LEU A 243 11.94 -18.17 13.07
CA LEU A 243 12.05 -16.70 13.00
C LEU A 243 10.89 -15.97 12.31
N GLY A 244 9.97 -16.68 11.65
CA GLY A 244 8.73 -16.09 11.09
C GLY A 244 8.94 -14.98 10.05
N ALA A 245 10.12 -14.93 9.43
CA ALA A 245 10.55 -13.86 8.53
C ALA A 245 10.78 -14.40 7.10
N VAL A 246 10.53 -13.55 6.10
CA VAL A 246 10.60 -13.94 4.69
C VAL A 246 12.04 -13.88 4.15
N VAL A 247 12.46 -14.91 3.43
CA VAL A 247 13.77 -14.94 2.75
C VAL A 247 13.75 -14.01 1.53
N ALA A 248 14.75 -13.14 1.38
CA ALA A 248 14.84 -12.24 0.24
C ALA A 248 15.13 -13.01 -1.05
N GLY A 249 14.16 -12.99 -1.98
CA GLY A 249 14.31 -13.52 -3.33
C GLY A 249 14.79 -12.47 -4.33
N ALA A 250 15.24 -12.92 -5.51
CA ALA A 250 15.78 -12.04 -6.55
C ALA A 250 14.78 -11.00 -7.10
N ALA A 251 13.48 -11.23 -6.95
CA ALA A 251 12.42 -10.33 -7.41
C ALA A 251 12.17 -9.13 -6.48
N VAL A 252 12.52 -9.23 -5.18
CA VAL A 252 12.29 -8.17 -4.18
C VAL A 252 13.55 -8.06 -3.28
N PRO A 253 14.61 -7.37 -3.73
CA PRO A 253 15.89 -7.32 -3.01
C PRO A 253 15.80 -6.71 -1.61
N ASP A 254 14.84 -5.82 -1.39
CA ASP A 254 14.54 -5.14 -0.13
C ASP A 254 13.49 -5.86 0.73
N ALA A 255 13.05 -7.08 0.35
CA ALA A 255 12.05 -7.91 1.05
C ALA A 255 12.18 -7.92 2.59
N ARG A 256 13.42 -8.01 3.10
CA ARG A 256 13.71 -8.04 4.54
C ARG A 256 13.54 -6.70 5.26
N ARG A 257 13.59 -5.57 4.54
CA ARG A 257 13.29 -4.22 5.05
C ARG A 257 11.78 -3.97 5.18
N ILE A 258 10.96 -4.76 4.47
CA ILE A 258 9.52 -4.48 4.29
C ILE A 258 8.56 -5.52 4.91
N SER A 259 9.08 -6.55 5.55
CA SER A 259 8.28 -7.61 6.20
C SER A 259 8.85 -7.94 7.58
N PRO A 260 8.35 -7.31 8.67
CA PRO A 260 8.74 -7.67 10.03
C PRO A 260 8.16 -9.05 10.43
N PRO A 261 8.82 -9.78 11.35
CA PRO A 261 8.25 -11.00 11.93
C PRO A 261 7.01 -10.68 12.80
N VAL A 262 6.17 -11.68 13.05
CA VAL A 262 4.91 -11.55 13.80
C VAL A 262 4.97 -12.36 15.09
N LEU A 263 4.45 -11.82 16.19
CA LEU A 263 4.33 -12.54 17.46
C LEU A 263 3.21 -13.60 17.42
N ALA A 264 3.45 -14.74 18.08
CA ALA A 264 2.40 -15.71 18.36
C ALA A 264 1.37 -15.16 19.38
N GLU A 265 0.17 -15.75 19.43
CA GLU A 265 -0.93 -15.32 20.31
C GLU A 265 -0.63 -15.54 21.81
N ASP A 266 0.09 -14.60 22.39
CA ASP A 266 0.31 -14.40 23.83
C ASP A 266 -0.69 -13.33 24.34
N SER A 267 -1.25 -13.53 25.53
CA SER A 267 -2.35 -12.71 26.08
C SER A 267 -1.90 -11.40 26.76
N ARG A 268 -0.65 -10.97 26.56
CA ARG A 268 -0.11 -9.73 27.13
C ARG A 268 -0.21 -8.58 26.13
N ILE A 269 -0.72 -7.45 26.58
CA ILE A 269 -0.70 -6.21 25.81
C ILE A 269 0.75 -5.73 25.69
N VAL A 270 1.39 -6.07 24.57
CA VAL A 270 2.66 -5.51 24.12
C VAL A 270 2.34 -4.23 23.31
N ASN A 271 3.14 -3.17 23.44
CA ASN A 271 2.96 -1.90 22.71
C ASN A 271 1.59 -1.20 22.96
N PRO A 272 1.28 -0.73 24.18
CA PRO A 272 0.08 0.07 24.43
C PRO A 272 0.08 1.36 23.59
N VAL A 273 -1.10 1.72 23.07
CA VAL A 273 -1.33 2.94 22.30
C VAL A 273 -2.33 3.84 23.02
N SER A 274 -2.00 5.12 23.12
CA SER A 274 -2.94 6.18 23.49
C SER A 274 -3.11 7.15 22.32
N ILE A 275 -4.34 7.61 22.07
CA ILE A 275 -4.67 8.56 21.01
C ILE A 275 -5.57 9.64 21.59
N HIS A 276 -5.21 10.90 21.34
CA HIS A 276 -5.96 12.09 21.70
C HIS A 276 -6.21 12.93 20.44
N VAL A 277 -7.48 13.18 20.10
CA VAL A 277 -7.88 14.00 18.94
C VAL A 277 -8.57 15.27 19.42
N ASN A 278 -7.99 16.42 19.11
CA ASN A 278 -8.63 17.73 19.22
C ASN A 278 -9.23 18.08 17.85
N LEU A 279 -10.55 17.93 17.70
CA LEU A 279 -11.26 18.14 16.45
C LEU A 279 -11.92 19.52 16.41
N ASP A 280 -11.58 20.34 15.40
CA ASP A 280 -12.41 21.42 14.89
C ASP A 280 -12.80 21.13 13.44
N ALA A 281 -14.09 20.86 13.19
CA ALA A 281 -14.58 20.55 11.86
C ALA A 281 -14.79 21.79 10.96
N GLY A 282 -14.65 23.02 11.48
CA GLY A 282 -14.99 24.27 10.77
C GLY A 282 -16.50 24.49 10.54
N ALA A 283 -17.33 23.49 10.85
CA ALA A 283 -18.77 23.49 10.71
C ALA A 283 -19.40 22.68 11.86
N PRO A 284 -20.70 22.86 12.18
CA PRO A 284 -21.34 22.11 13.25
C PRO A 284 -21.28 20.60 12.98
N ILE A 285 -20.85 19.80 13.96
CA ILE A 285 -20.77 18.34 13.83
C ILE A 285 -22.13 17.73 14.18
N ASP A 286 -22.65 16.91 13.25
CA ASP A 286 -23.88 16.13 13.36
C ASP A 286 -23.63 14.80 14.08
N THR A 287 -22.91 13.88 13.42
CA THR A 287 -22.49 12.60 14.00
C THR A 287 -20.97 12.51 14.12
N ILE A 288 -20.50 11.72 15.09
CA ILE A 288 -19.09 11.35 15.27
C ILE A 288 -19.02 9.95 15.88
N GLU A 289 -18.17 9.09 15.34
CA GLU A 289 -18.04 7.67 15.72
C GLU A 289 -16.62 7.16 15.47
N SER A 290 -16.21 6.11 16.20
CA SER A 290 -15.03 5.31 15.86
C SER A 290 -15.47 3.87 15.62
N PRO A 291 -15.38 3.33 14.39
CA PRO A 291 -15.93 2.01 14.07
C PRO A 291 -15.09 0.84 14.61
N PHE A 292 -13.86 1.10 15.08
CA PHE A 292 -12.90 0.06 15.44
C PHE A 292 -12.43 0.06 16.89
N HIS A 293 -12.66 1.16 17.62
CA HIS A 293 -12.18 1.37 18.99
C HIS A 293 -13.20 2.14 19.83
N ASP A 294 -13.34 1.76 21.10
CA ASP A 294 -14.15 2.54 22.05
C ASP A 294 -13.46 3.87 22.40
N VAL A 295 -14.22 4.96 22.32
CA VAL A 295 -13.72 6.32 22.53
C VAL A 295 -14.63 7.12 23.47
N GLU A 296 -14.00 7.93 24.32
CA GLU A 296 -14.68 8.98 25.08
C GLU A 296 -14.68 10.27 24.26
N ILE A 297 -15.87 10.83 24.01
CA ILE A 297 -16.08 12.03 23.19
C ILE A 297 -16.62 13.17 24.06
N LEU A 298 -15.79 14.18 24.31
CA LEU A 298 -16.19 15.42 24.98
C LEU A 298 -16.63 16.46 23.94
N ARG A 299 -17.85 16.98 24.10
CA ARG A 299 -18.36 18.09 23.29
C ARG A 299 -17.89 19.42 23.87
N LEU A 300 -17.14 20.20 23.09
CA LEU A 300 -16.73 21.56 23.45
C LEU A 300 -17.77 22.60 23.02
N ASP A 301 -18.24 22.54 21.77
CA ASP A 301 -19.28 23.43 21.23
C ASP A 301 -20.05 22.77 20.06
N ALA A 302 -20.46 23.53 19.04
CA ALA A 302 -21.07 23.00 17.82
C ALA A 302 -20.04 22.29 16.92
N ASN A 303 -18.90 22.94 16.67
CA ASN A 303 -17.90 22.55 15.67
C ASN A 303 -16.77 21.71 16.27
N ARG A 304 -16.56 21.79 17.59
CA ARG A 304 -15.39 21.20 18.27
C ARG A 304 -15.71 20.00 19.16
N ARG A 305 -14.83 19.01 19.16
CA ARG A 305 -14.85 17.81 20.01
C ARG A 305 -13.43 17.51 20.52
N GLN A 306 -13.34 16.87 21.68
CA GLN A 306 -12.14 16.13 22.07
C GLN A 306 -12.48 14.65 22.12
N VAL A 307 -11.63 13.81 21.55
CA VAL A 307 -11.80 12.35 21.50
C VAL A 307 -10.55 11.71 22.11
N ARG A 308 -10.72 10.70 22.95
CA ARG A 308 -9.63 9.84 23.43
C ARG A 308 -10.07 8.39 23.47
N LEU A 309 -9.13 7.46 23.30
CA LEU A 309 -9.41 6.04 23.53
C LEU A 309 -9.91 5.83 24.97
N SER A 310 -10.98 5.06 25.13
CA SER A 310 -11.56 4.75 26.45
C SER A 310 -10.60 3.90 27.30
N GLU A 311 -9.89 2.98 26.64
CA GLU A 311 -8.85 2.18 27.25
C GLU A 311 -7.46 2.71 26.86
N GLY A 312 -6.79 3.40 27.79
CA GLY A 312 -5.48 4.03 27.55
C GLY A 312 -4.32 3.07 27.24
N ASN A 313 -4.56 1.75 27.26
CA ASN A 313 -3.61 0.69 26.90
C ASN A 313 -4.20 -0.19 25.77
N THR A 314 -4.83 0.42 24.76
CA THR A 314 -5.39 -0.32 23.62
C THR A 314 -4.26 -1.06 22.87
N PRO A 315 -4.44 -2.35 22.49
CA PRO A 315 -3.44 -3.09 21.74
C PRO A 315 -3.37 -2.63 20.27
N ALA A 316 -2.16 -2.48 19.74
CA ALA A 316 -1.91 -2.08 18.35
C ALA A 316 -2.17 -3.21 17.32
N ASN A 317 -3.40 -3.74 17.26
CA ASN A 317 -3.78 -4.90 16.42
C ASN A 317 -4.67 -4.57 15.22
N ARG A 318 -5.12 -3.31 15.08
CA ARG A 318 -5.91 -2.76 13.98
C ARG A 318 -5.74 -1.25 13.94
N ASP A 319 -6.02 -0.63 12.80
CA ASP A 319 -5.94 0.83 12.67
C ASP A 319 -7.04 1.56 13.43
N PHE A 320 -6.72 2.76 13.91
CA PHE A 320 -7.72 3.68 14.43
C PHE A 320 -8.38 4.43 13.27
N GLU A 321 -9.71 4.53 13.32
CA GLU A 321 -10.49 5.37 12.43
C GLU A 321 -11.45 6.23 13.27
N LEU A 322 -11.56 7.51 12.94
CA LEU A 322 -12.55 8.43 13.48
C LEU A 322 -13.35 9.01 12.32
N ARG A 323 -14.67 8.78 12.32
CA ARG A 323 -15.60 9.30 11.31
C ARG A 323 -16.46 10.40 11.89
N TRP A 324 -16.70 11.47 11.13
CA TRP A 324 -17.71 12.47 11.51
C TRP A 324 -18.42 13.09 10.31
N ARG A 325 -19.60 13.61 10.57
CA ARG A 325 -20.44 14.32 9.60
C ARG A 325 -20.66 15.75 10.05
N VAL A 326 -20.62 16.68 9.10
CA VAL A 326 -21.04 18.06 9.34
C VAL A 326 -22.56 18.16 9.16
N ALA A 327 -23.18 19.09 9.88
CA ALA A 327 -24.62 19.30 9.85
C ALA A 327 -25.09 19.67 8.42
N PRO A 328 -26.22 19.10 7.97
CA PRO A 328 -26.69 19.31 6.60
C PRO A 328 -27.08 20.78 6.34
N GLY A 329 -26.45 21.38 5.32
CA GLY A 329 -26.84 22.67 4.75
C GLY A 329 -27.62 22.52 3.44
N SER A 330 -28.25 23.58 2.95
CA SER A 330 -28.92 23.60 1.63
C SER A 330 -28.01 24.05 0.48
N GLU A 331 -26.83 24.60 0.81
CA GLU A 331 -25.87 25.19 -0.12
C GLU A 331 -24.45 24.67 0.19
N PRO A 332 -23.51 24.76 -0.76
CA PRO A 332 -22.09 24.56 -0.48
C PRO A 332 -21.62 25.43 0.68
N LEU A 333 -20.80 24.86 1.58
CA LEU A 333 -20.26 25.59 2.73
C LEU A 333 -18.76 25.83 2.54
N ALA A 334 -18.38 27.07 2.25
CA ALA A 334 -17.01 27.52 2.34
C ALA A 334 -16.64 27.76 3.82
N SER A 335 -15.51 27.19 4.23
CA SER A 335 -14.86 27.39 5.53
C SER A 335 -13.40 27.76 5.31
N LEU A 336 -12.84 28.56 6.22
CA LEU A 336 -11.51 29.15 6.06
C LEU A 336 -10.69 28.99 7.34
N PHE A 337 -9.50 28.44 7.19
CA PHE A 337 -8.50 28.34 8.26
C PHE A 337 -7.25 29.12 7.88
N PHE A 338 -6.49 29.53 8.88
CA PHE A 338 -5.32 30.39 8.73
C PHE A 338 -4.14 29.96 9.61
N GLU A 339 -2.92 29.97 9.07
CA GLU A 339 -1.65 29.80 9.80
C GLU A 339 -0.69 30.96 9.50
N PRO A 340 -0.16 31.69 10.50
CA PRO A 340 0.84 32.73 10.29
C PRO A 340 2.21 32.12 9.94
N GLY A 341 2.87 32.67 8.92
CA GLY A 341 4.25 32.38 8.57
C GLY A 341 5.26 33.26 9.28
N GLU A 342 6.55 32.89 9.23
CA GLU A 342 7.61 33.56 9.97
C GLU A 342 7.99 34.93 9.35
N ASP A 343 7.94 35.06 8.03
CA ASP A 343 8.29 36.30 7.29
C ASP A 343 7.13 37.30 7.11
N GLY A 344 6.12 37.26 7.99
CA GLY A 344 4.88 38.04 7.83
C GLY A 344 3.96 37.52 6.71
N ALA A 345 4.34 36.44 6.03
CA ALA A 345 3.48 35.71 5.12
C ALA A 345 2.31 35.05 5.87
N HIS A 346 1.24 34.77 5.14
CA HIS A 346 -0.02 34.28 5.70
C HIS A 346 -0.54 33.09 4.89
N TYR A 347 -0.77 31.94 5.52
CA TYR A 347 -1.24 30.74 4.82
C TYR A 347 -2.71 30.48 5.08
N ALA A 348 -3.53 30.46 4.03
CA ALA A 348 -4.97 30.27 4.09
C ALA A 348 -5.38 28.91 3.50
N LEU A 349 -6.29 28.23 4.19
CA LEU A 349 -6.94 27.01 3.73
C LEU A 349 -8.43 27.28 3.50
N LEU A 350 -8.83 27.39 2.24
CA LEU A 350 -10.23 27.51 1.86
C LEU A 350 -10.78 26.12 1.52
N THR A 351 -11.80 25.67 2.27
CA THR A 351 -12.45 24.38 2.06
C THR A 351 -13.91 24.59 1.69
N LEU A 352 -14.30 24.15 0.50
CA LEU A 352 -15.68 24.16 0.02
C LEU A 352 -16.28 22.76 0.16
N MET A 353 -17.22 22.62 1.10
CA MET A 353 -17.92 21.37 1.36
C MET A 353 -19.12 21.19 0.41
N PRO A 354 -19.33 19.99 -0.18
CA PRO A 354 -20.53 19.68 -0.93
C PRO A 354 -21.75 19.69 0.00
N PRO A 355 -22.90 20.28 -0.40
CA PRO A 355 -24.14 20.09 0.32
C PRO A 355 -24.56 18.61 0.26
N PRO A 356 -25.35 18.11 1.23
CA PRO A 356 -26.02 16.83 1.12
C PRO A 356 -26.89 16.76 -0.15
N LEU A 357 -26.95 15.58 -0.76
CA LEU A 357 -27.90 15.26 -1.83
C LEU A 357 -29.32 15.63 -1.40
N ARG A 358 -29.96 16.54 -2.13
CA ARG A 358 -31.41 16.71 -2.07
C ARG A 358 -32.03 15.72 -3.04
N GLN A 359 -32.99 14.92 -2.58
CA GLN A 359 -33.71 13.97 -3.45
C GLN A 359 -34.46 14.69 -4.60
N ASP A 360 -34.84 15.94 -4.39
CA ASP A 360 -35.52 16.79 -5.39
C ASP A 360 -34.57 17.70 -6.20
N ALA A 361 -33.25 17.50 -6.13
CA ALA A 361 -32.31 18.33 -6.91
C ALA A 361 -32.50 18.07 -8.43
N PRO A 362 -32.66 19.13 -9.26
CA PRO A 362 -32.73 18.94 -10.70
C PRO A 362 -31.39 18.42 -11.22
N ARG A 363 -31.41 17.20 -11.75
CA ARG A 363 -30.28 16.58 -12.44
C ARG A 363 -29.91 17.45 -13.65
N LEU A 364 -28.61 17.73 -13.81
CA LEU A 364 -28.11 18.45 -14.98
C LEU A 364 -27.89 17.47 -16.16
N PRO A 365 -28.46 17.73 -17.35
CA PRO A 365 -28.18 16.93 -18.54
C PRO A 365 -26.69 16.92 -18.89
N ARG A 366 -26.20 15.80 -19.42
CA ARG A 366 -24.76 15.61 -19.71
C ARG A 366 -24.50 15.41 -21.19
N GLU A 367 -23.26 15.66 -21.58
CA GLU A 367 -22.68 15.25 -22.86
C GLU A 367 -21.47 14.37 -22.53
N VAL A 368 -21.60 13.06 -22.69
CA VAL A 368 -20.59 12.09 -22.22
C VAL A 368 -19.87 11.42 -23.39
N ILE A 369 -18.58 11.72 -23.56
CA ILE A 369 -17.73 11.06 -24.54
C ILE A 369 -16.95 9.96 -23.84
N PHE A 370 -17.28 8.70 -24.14
CA PHE A 370 -16.49 7.56 -23.69
C PHE A 370 -15.36 7.31 -24.67
N VAL A 371 -14.13 7.19 -24.17
CA VAL A 371 -12.96 6.81 -24.96
C VAL A 371 -12.46 5.49 -24.40
N ILE A 372 -12.44 4.44 -25.21
CA ILE A 372 -12.07 3.09 -24.81
C ILE A 372 -10.87 2.59 -25.60
N ASP A 373 -9.83 2.22 -24.87
CA ASP A 373 -8.63 1.60 -25.41
C ASP A 373 -8.94 0.18 -25.89
N THR A 374 -8.58 -0.11 -27.13
CA THR A 374 -8.69 -1.42 -27.77
C THR A 374 -7.34 -1.85 -28.36
N SER A 375 -6.23 -1.34 -27.83
CA SER A 375 -4.87 -1.75 -28.21
C SER A 375 -4.53 -3.17 -27.78
N GLY A 376 -3.46 -3.75 -28.35
CA GLY A 376 -3.05 -5.12 -28.03
C GLY A 376 -2.71 -5.38 -26.56
N SER A 377 -2.33 -4.37 -25.77
CA SER A 377 -2.09 -4.54 -24.32
C SER A 377 -3.38 -4.74 -23.51
N MET A 378 -4.54 -4.39 -24.07
CA MET A 378 -5.85 -4.66 -23.51
C MET A 378 -6.34 -6.11 -23.73
N GLU A 379 -5.57 -6.99 -24.36
CA GLU A 379 -5.96 -8.38 -24.61
C GLU A 379 -6.28 -9.14 -23.30
N GLY A 380 -7.21 -10.11 -23.38
CA GLY A 380 -7.62 -10.93 -22.24
C GLY A 380 -8.63 -10.23 -21.33
N GLU A 381 -8.35 -10.18 -20.02
CA GLU A 381 -9.30 -9.65 -19.04
C GLU A 381 -9.52 -8.14 -19.14
N ALA A 382 -8.53 -7.37 -19.60
CA ALA A 382 -8.63 -5.90 -19.63
C ALA A 382 -9.74 -5.42 -20.58
N ILE A 383 -9.81 -5.93 -21.82
CA ILE A 383 -10.90 -5.60 -22.76
C ILE A 383 -12.26 -6.15 -22.30
N VAL A 384 -12.31 -7.21 -21.48
CA VAL A 384 -13.56 -7.65 -20.84
C VAL A 384 -14.01 -6.64 -19.79
N GLN A 385 -13.11 -6.25 -18.87
CA GLN A 385 -13.36 -5.26 -17.82
C GLN A 385 -13.78 -3.89 -18.40
N ALA A 386 -13.09 -3.42 -19.44
CA ALA A 386 -13.39 -2.15 -20.11
C ALA A 386 -14.77 -2.17 -20.79
N ARG A 387 -15.13 -3.27 -21.49
CA ARG A 387 -16.47 -3.42 -22.09
C ARG A 387 -17.56 -3.49 -21.03
N GLU A 388 -17.38 -4.24 -19.94
CA GLU A 388 -18.36 -4.31 -18.86
C GLU A 388 -18.56 -2.95 -18.16
N ALA A 389 -17.46 -2.24 -17.88
CA ALA A 389 -17.48 -0.91 -17.29
C ALA A 389 -18.22 0.10 -18.18
N LEU A 390 -17.94 0.11 -19.48
CA LEU A 390 -18.60 0.97 -20.46
C LEU A 390 -20.07 0.60 -20.67
N GLN A 391 -20.42 -0.69 -20.71
CA GLN A 391 -21.82 -1.10 -20.79
C GLN A 391 -22.63 -0.75 -19.52
N LEU A 392 -22.00 -0.75 -18.34
CA LEU A 392 -22.62 -0.20 -17.12
C LEU A 392 -22.83 1.31 -17.23
N ALA A 393 -21.88 2.03 -17.81
CA ALA A 393 -21.98 3.47 -18.06
C ALA A 393 -23.16 3.84 -18.96
N LEU A 394 -23.25 3.17 -20.11
CA LEU A 394 -24.29 3.41 -21.12
C LEU A 394 -25.70 3.18 -20.54
N ARG A 395 -25.87 2.21 -19.63
CA ARG A 395 -27.14 1.94 -18.94
C ARG A 395 -27.56 3.00 -17.90
N ARG A 396 -26.67 3.93 -17.52
CA ARG A 396 -26.96 5.05 -16.59
C ARG A 396 -27.17 6.40 -17.29
N LEU A 397 -27.15 6.42 -18.61
CA LEU A 397 -27.59 7.59 -19.38
C LEU A 397 -29.12 7.71 -19.31
N HIS A 398 -29.63 8.94 -19.27
CA HIS A 398 -31.07 9.23 -19.43
C HIS A 398 -31.37 9.74 -20.84
N ASP A 399 -32.64 9.73 -21.25
CA ASP A 399 -33.08 10.30 -22.53
C ASP A 399 -32.77 11.81 -22.68
N ASP A 400 -32.49 12.52 -21.57
CA ASP A 400 -32.04 13.90 -21.58
C ASP A 400 -30.53 14.06 -21.83
N ASP A 401 -29.72 13.01 -21.74
CA ASP A 401 -28.27 12.99 -22.03
C ASP A 401 -27.97 12.93 -23.54
N ALA A 402 -26.72 13.28 -23.89
CA ALA A 402 -26.10 13.01 -25.18
C ALA A 402 -24.78 12.29 -24.95
N PHE A 403 -24.38 11.42 -25.87
CA PHE A 403 -23.16 10.62 -25.71
C PHE A 403 -22.49 10.26 -27.02
N ASN A 404 -21.22 9.87 -26.95
CA ASN A 404 -20.52 9.17 -28.03
C ASN A 404 -19.57 8.12 -27.44
N VAL A 405 -19.13 7.17 -28.25
CA VAL A 405 -18.06 6.23 -27.90
C VAL A 405 -16.98 6.31 -28.97
N ILE A 406 -15.72 6.44 -28.55
CA ILE A 406 -14.53 6.42 -29.39
C ILE A 406 -13.71 5.22 -28.95
N ALA A 407 -13.61 4.19 -29.80
CA ALA A 407 -12.60 3.15 -29.62
C ALA A 407 -11.27 3.63 -30.20
N PHE A 408 -10.13 3.22 -29.66
CA PHE A 408 -8.84 3.52 -30.28
C PHE A 408 -7.82 2.42 -30.07
N SER A 409 -7.01 2.21 -31.10
CA SER A 409 -5.72 1.52 -31.00
C SER A 409 -4.68 2.25 -31.85
N SER A 410 -4.27 1.71 -33.00
CA SER A 410 -3.44 2.41 -33.99
C SER A 410 -4.18 3.59 -34.64
N THR A 411 -5.51 3.57 -34.62
CA THR A 411 -6.41 4.60 -35.16
C THR A 411 -7.65 4.73 -34.27
N PRO A 412 -8.15 5.94 -33.99
CA PRO A 412 -9.42 6.13 -33.30
C PRO A 412 -10.61 5.97 -34.25
N GLU A 413 -11.67 5.28 -33.79
CA GLU A 413 -12.97 5.14 -34.45
C GLU A 413 -14.07 5.68 -33.53
N ALA A 414 -14.75 6.74 -33.96
CA ALA A 414 -15.91 7.29 -33.27
C ALA A 414 -17.20 6.65 -33.80
N MET A 415 -18.04 6.12 -32.90
CA MET A 415 -19.33 5.48 -33.22
C MET A 415 -20.29 6.43 -33.95
N PHE A 416 -20.29 7.71 -33.56
CA PHE A 416 -21.00 8.79 -34.22
C PHE A 416 -20.04 9.94 -34.56
N PRO A 417 -20.35 10.77 -35.58
CA PRO A 417 -19.52 11.94 -35.92
C PRO A 417 -19.45 13.02 -34.83
N SER A 418 -20.41 13.02 -33.89
CA SER A 418 -20.48 13.93 -32.73
C SER A 418 -21.40 13.30 -31.67
N ALA A 419 -21.52 13.93 -30.49
CA ALA A 419 -22.41 13.43 -29.43
C ALA A 419 -23.87 13.34 -29.91
N PHE A 420 -24.52 12.21 -29.62
CA PHE A 420 -25.85 11.88 -30.11
C PHE A 420 -26.82 11.59 -28.94
N PRO A 421 -28.13 11.89 -29.06
CA PRO A 421 -29.08 11.75 -27.94
C PRO A 421 -29.13 10.33 -27.36
N ALA A 422 -29.12 10.21 -26.03
CA ALA A 422 -29.02 8.93 -25.31
C ALA A 422 -30.37 8.18 -25.20
N THR A 423 -31.14 8.14 -26.28
CA THR A 423 -32.39 7.38 -26.34
C THR A 423 -32.15 5.88 -26.11
N THR A 424 -33.13 5.17 -25.56
CA THR A 424 -33.09 3.70 -25.37
C THR A 424 -32.59 2.92 -26.60
N ARG A 425 -32.96 3.37 -27.81
CA ARG A 425 -32.52 2.76 -29.07
C ARG A 425 -31.02 2.97 -29.32
N ASN A 426 -30.52 4.19 -29.10
CA ASN A 426 -29.12 4.54 -29.35
C ASN A 426 -28.21 3.90 -28.28
N VAL A 427 -28.65 3.87 -27.03
CA VAL A 427 -27.97 3.16 -25.93
C VAL A 427 -27.88 1.66 -26.19
N ALA A 428 -28.96 1.03 -26.70
CA ALA A 428 -28.95 -0.39 -27.07
C ALA A 428 -28.01 -0.68 -28.25
N PHE A 429 -27.99 0.18 -29.27
CA PHE A 429 -27.04 0.09 -30.39
C PHE A 429 -25.59 0.18 -29.89
N ALA A 430 -25.29 1.19 -29.05
CA ALA A 430 -23.96 1.38 -28.48
C ALA A 430 -23.51 0.22 -27.60
N THR A 431 -24.42 -0.32 -26.77
CA THR A 431 -24.16 -1.49 -25.93
C THR A 431 -23.74 -2.71 -26.76
N SER A 432 -24.40 -2.91 -27.91
CA SER A 432 -24.07 -3.99 -28.87
C SER A 432 -22.72 -3.76 -29.54
N TRP A 433 -22.46 -2.56 -30.05
CA TRP A 433 -21.18 -2.20 -30.67
C TRP A 433 -20.00 -2.37 -29.70
N VAL A 434 -20.13 -1.88 -28.45
CA VAL A 434 -19.14 -2.08 -27.38
C VAL A 434 -18.91 -3.57 -27.08
N GLY A 435 -19.95 -4.39 -27.12
CA GLY A 435 -19.81 -5.84 -26.94
C GLY A 435 -18.89 -6.51 -27.98
N ASN A 436 -18.87 -5.97 -29.20
CA ASN A 436 -18.09 -6.47 -30.34
C ASN A 436 -16.68 -5.85 -30.46
N LEU A 437 -16.23 -5.04 -29.49
CA LEU A 437 -14.86 -4.54 -29.47
C LEU A 437 -13.87 -5.66 -29.12
N HIS A 438 -12.74 -5.67 -29.82
CA HIS A 438 -11.64 -6.62 -29.67
C HIS A 438 -10.33 -5.83 -29.51
N ALA A 439 -9.38 -6.39 -28.75
CA ALA A 439 -8.06 -5.79 -28.56
C ALA A 439 -7.13 -6.15 -29.73
N ASP A 440 -6.60 -5.14 -30.45
CA ASP A 440 -5.61 -5.28 -31.52
C ASP A 440 -4.94 -3.92 -31.82
N GLY A 441 -3.71 -3.94 -32.33
CA GLY A 441 -2.98 -2.74 -32.77
C GLY A 441 -2.22 -1.98 -31.67
N GLY A 442 -1.74 -0.78 -32.02
CA GLY A 442 -0.97 0.13 -31.16
C GLY A 442 -1.84 1.00 -30.25
N THR A 443 -1.30 2.09 -29.71
CA THR A 443 -1.91 2.84 -28.60
C THR A 443 -1.84 4.37 -28.82
N GLU A 444 -2.49 4.87 -29.87
CA GLU A 444 -2.47 6.27 -30.33
C GLU A 444 -3.42 7.17 -29.52
N MET A 445 -3.14 7.35 -28.22
CA MET A 445 -3.96 8.15 -27.32
C MET A 445 -4.12 9.61 -27.75
N ALA A 446 -3.12 10.20 -28.41
CA ALA A 446 -3.15 11.61 -28.81
C ALA A 446 -4.31 11.90 -29.79
N ALA A 447 -4.46 11.08 -30.83
CA ALA A 447 -5.53 11.22 -31.81
C ALA A 447 -6.92 10.97 -31.18
N ALA A 448 -7.02 10.00 -30.26
CA ALA A 448 -8.26 9.74 -29.52
C ALA A 448 -8.66 10.92 -28.62
N LEU A 449 -7.69 11.53 -27.91
CA LEU A 449 -7.92 12.72 -27.09
C LEU A 449 -8.25 13.96 -27.93
N GLU A 450 -7.65 14.14 -29.12
CA GLU A 450 -7.96 15.25 -30.01
C GLU A 450 -9.42 15.27 -30.47
N ILE A 451 -9.97 14.09 -30.81
CA ILE A 451 -11.38 13.90 -31.16
C ILE A 451 -12.27 14.03 -29.91
N ALA A 452 -11.89 13.41 -28.79
CA ALA A 452 -12.70 13.44 -27.57
C ALA A 452 -12.82 14.82 -26.93
N LEU A 453 -11.80 15.68 -27.09
CA LEU A 453 -11.78 17.06 -26.62
C LEU A 453 -12.29 18.07 -27.66
N GLU A 454 -12.77 17.62 -28.83
CA GLU A 454 -13.46 18.51 -29.78
C GLU A 454 -14.87 18.84 -29.27
N ASP A 455 -15.11 20.13 -29.00
CA ASP A 455 -16.30 20.61 -28.32
C ASP A 455 -17.38 21.09 -29.31
N SER A 456 -18.59 20.53 -29.17
CA SER A 456 -19.82 20.95 -29.86
C SER A 456 -20.35 22.31 -29.37
N HIS A 457 -19.83 22.82 -28.25
CA HIS A 457 -20.24 24.04 -27.55
C HIS A 457 -21.70 24.01 -27.04
N ASP A 458 -22.25 22.83 -26.72
CA ASP A 458 -23.56 22.70 -26.06
C ASP A 458 -23.49 23.08 -24.57
N GLU A 459 -23.62 24.37 -24.27
CA GLU A 459 -23.61 24.93 -22.91
C GLU A 459 -24.76 24.46 -22.01
N ALA A 460 -25.83 23.87 -22.57
CA ALA A 460 -26.93 23.32 -21.79
C ALA A 460 -26.56 22.00 -21.08
N ARG A 461 -25.45 21.38 -21.47
CA ARG A 461 -24.96 20.09 -20.97
C ARG A 461 -23.66 20.21 -20.19
N VAL A 462 -23.50 19.41 -19.15
CA VAL A 462 -22.20 19.19 -18.52
C VAL A 462 -21.39 18.22 -19.39
N ARG A 463 -20.33 18.73 -20.04
CA ARG A 463 -19.45 17.92 -20.89
C ARG A 463 -18.44 17.12 -20.07
N GLN A 464 -18.46 15.81 -20.24
CA GLN A 464 -17.60 14.84 -19.55
C GLN A 464 -16.93 13.93 -20.59
N VAL A 465 -15.63 13.71 -20.43
CA VAL A 465 -14.86 12.72 -21.19
C VAL A 465 -14.41 11.65 -20.21
N VAL A 466 -14.72 10.38 -20.49
CA VAL A 466 -14.36 9.24 -19.64
C VAL A 466 -13.42 8.34 -20.44
N PHE A 467 -12.15 8.27 -20.03
CA PHE A 467 -11.07 7.63 -20.75
C PHE A 467 -10.65 6.32 -20.06
N LEU A 468 -10.92 5.18 -20.71
CA LEU A 468 -10.67 3.83 -20.21
C LEU A 468 -9.45 3.24 -20.92
N THR A 469 -8.38 2.92 -20.19
CA THR A 469 -7.13 2.36 -20.74
C THR A 469 -6.31 1.69 -19.65
N ASP A 470 -5.33 0.87 -20.02
CA ASP A 470 -4.24 0.45 -19.13
C ASP A 470 -3.14 1.53 -18.99
N GLY A 471 -3.16 2.61 -19.78
CA GLY A 471 -2.18 3.69 -19.71
C GLY A 471 -0.81 3.34 -20.28
N ALA A 472 -0.70 2.33 -21.14
CA ALA A 472 0.57 1.91 -21.76
C ALA A 472 1.10 2.93 -22.80
N VAL A 473 1.59 4.09 -22.34
CA VAL A 473 2.18 5.17 -23.15
C VAL A 473 3.56 5.56 -22.64
N GLY A 474 4.38 6.15 -23.53
CA GLY A 474 5.71 6.71 -23.23
C GLY A 474 5.92 8.13 -23.75
N ASN A 475 4.84 8.84 -24.09
CA ASN A 475 4.81 10.22 -24.57
C ASN A 475 3.95 11.12 -23.67
N GLU A 476 3.94 10.87 -22.35
CA GLU A 476 3.03 11.50 -21.39
C GLU A 476 3.05 13.04 -21.46
N ALA A 477 4.22 13.66 -21.63
CA ALA A 477 4.36 15.11 -21.73
C ALA A 477 3.50 15.72 -22.87
N GLN A 478 3.50 15.08 -24.05
CA GLN A 478 2.71 15.50 -25.21
C GLN A 478 1.20 15.38 -24.92
N LEU A 479 0.79 14.29 -24.26
CA LEU A 479 -0.60 14.04 -23.90
C LEU A 479 -1.09 15.04 -22.84
N PHE A 480 -0.26 15.38 -21.85
CA PHE A 480 -0.58 16.40 -20.86
C PHE A 480 -0.70 17.81 -21.47
N GLU A 481 0.21 18.20 -22.38
CA GLU A 481 0.11 19.47 -23.11
C GLU A 481 -1.18 19.53 -23.94
N LEU A 482 -1.49 18.44 -24.66
CA LEU A 482 -2.72 18.29 -25.43
C LEU A 482 -3.97 18.48 -24.56
N ILE A 483 -4.04 17.80 -23.41
CA ILE A 483 -5.15 17.94 -22.45
C ILE A 483 -5.25 19.40 -22.01
N GLN A 484 -4.16 20.01 -21.52
CA GLN A 484 -4.19 21.39 -21.02
C GLN A 484 -4.63 22.41 -22.07
N ARG A 485 -4.25 22.20 -23.34
CA ARG A 485 -4.54 23.06 -24.50
C ARG A 485 -5.97 22.89 -25.05
N ARG A 486 -6.52 21.66 -25.03
CA ARG A 486 -7.80 21.32 -25.67
C ARG A 486 -8.97 21.09 -24.72
N LEU A 487 -8.75 21.04 -23.39
CA LEU A 487 -9.80 20.69 -22.42
C LEU A 487 -11.09 21.52 -22.58
N GLY A 488 -10.97 22.84 -22.78
CA GLY A 488 -12.13 23.73 -22.91
C GLY A 488 -13.03 23.68 -21.69
N ARG A 489 -14.34 23.43 -21.90
CA ARG A 489 -15.32 23.16 -20.84
C ARG A 489 -15.43 21.67 -20.47
N SER A 490 -14.66 20.78 -21.08
CA SER A 490 -14.71 19.35 -20.78
C SER A 490 -14.16 19.07 -19.38
N ARG A 491 -14.67 18.03 -18.73
CA ARG A 491 -14.03 17.39 -17.56
C ARG A 491 -13.54 16.02 -17.98
N LEU A 492 -12.25 15.72 -17.81
CA LEU A 492 -11.63 14.45 -18.20
C LEU A 492 -11.42 13.55 -16.97
N PHE A 493 -12.09 12.40 -17.00
CA PHE A 493 -12.02 11.34 -15.99
C PHE A 493 -11.27 10.15 -16.57
N THR A 494 -10.42 9.51 -15.78
CA THR A 494 -9.58 8.41 -16.23
C THR A 494 -9.90 7.14 -15.45
N ILE A 495 -10.02 6.02 -16.16
CA ILE A 495 -10.29 4.70 -15.60
C ILE A 495 -9.14 3.78 -16.00
N GLY A 496 -8.26 3.48 -15.05
CA GLY A 496 -7.17 2.53 -15.22
C GLY A 496 -7.71 1.11 -15.19
N ILE A 497 -7.56 0.37 -16.29
CA ILE A 497 -8.03 -1.00 -16.47
C ILE A 497 -6.86 -1.99 -16.34
N GLY A 498 -7.14 -3.23 -15.94
CA GLY A 498 -6.16 -4.31 -15.90
C GLY A 498 -5.28 -4.30 -14.65
N SER A 499 -4.30 -5.21 -14.60
CA SER A 499 -3.57 -5.55 -13.36
C SER A 499 -2.54 -4.50 -12.91
N ALA A 500 -1.95 -3.74 -13.83
CA ALA A 500 -0.85 -2.81 -13.54
C ALA A 500 -0.79 -1.59 -14.46
N PRO A 501 -1.85 -0.76 -14.55
CA PRO A 501 -1.88 0.40 -15.43
C PRO A 501 -0.95 1.52 -14.97
N ASN A 502 -0.56 2.41 -15.89
CA ASN A 502 0.23 3.62 -15.62
C ASN A 502 -0.59 4.62 -14.78
N SER A 503 -0.69 4.32 -13.48
CA SER A 503 -1.47 5.06 -12.49
C SER A 503 -0.91 6.47 -12.23
N TYR A 504 0.34 6.73 -12.65
CA TYR A 504 0.93 8.05 -12.65
C TYR A 504 0.30 8.92 -13.74
N PHE A 505 0.40 8.47 -15.00
CA PHE A 505 -0.22 9.14 -16.15
C PHE A 505 -1.72 9.38 -15.93
N MET A 506 -2.46 8.32 -15.56
CA MET A 506 -3.91 8.39 -15.43
C MET A 506 -4.37 9.39 -14.36
N ARG A 507 -3.68 9.44 -13.21
CA ARG A 507 -3.96 10.41 -12.14
C ARG A 507 -3.65 11.85 -12.57
N LYS A 508 -2.54 12.08 -13.29
CA LYS A 508 -2.16 13.42 -13.76
C LYS A 508 -3.04 13.91 -14.92
N ALA A 509 -3.42 13.03 -15.83
CA ALA A 509 -4.38 13.34 -16.90
C ALA A 509 -5.76 13.74 -16.33
N ALA A 510 -6.26 13.04 -15.30
CA ALA A 510 -7.47 13.45 -14.58
C ALA A 510 -7.32 14.79 -13.84
N GLN A 511 -6.20 15.00 -13.14
CA GLN A 511 -5.90 16.24 -12.41
C GLN A 511 -5.88 17.45 -13.36
N PHE A 512 -5.12 17.39 -14.46
CA PHE A 512 -5.12 18.45 -15.48
C PHE A 512 -6.48 18.58 -16.18
N GLY A 513 -7.22 17.47 -16.26
CA GLY A 513 -8.55 17.34 -16.80
C GLY A 513 -9.71 17.87 -15.95
N ARG A 514 -9.47 18.38 -14.73
CA ARG A 514 -10.51 18.74 -13.74
C ARG A 514 -11.46 17.59 -13.37
N GLY A 515 -10.97 16.34 -13.47
CA GLY A 515 -11.70 15.14 -13.09
C GLY A 515 -10.89 14.27 -12.13
N SER A 516 -11.34 13.03 -11.98
CA SER A 516 -10.80 12.07 -11.02
C SER A 516 -10.33 10.77 -11.69
N PHE A 517 -9.30 10.15 -11.13
CA PHE A 517 -8.87 8.80 -11.50
C PHE A 517 -9.67 7.73 -10.74
N THR A 518 -10.00 6.63 -11.42
CA THR A 518 -10.56 5.39 -10.83
C THR A 518 -9.76 4.20 -11.36
N TYR A 519 -9.61 3.15 -10.56
CA TYR A 519 -8.89 1.94 -10.95
C TYR A 519 -9.79 0.70 -10.89
N ILE A 520 -9.66 -0.18 -11.87
CA ILE A 520 -10.34 -1.46 -11.98
C ILE A 520 -9.29 -2.53 -12.29
N GLY A 521 -9.00 -3.38 -11.31
CA GLY A 521 -8.02 -4.47 -11.45
C GLY A 521 -8.60 -5.86 -11.65
N ARG A 522 -9.90 -6.04 -11.34
CA ARG A 522 -10.60 -7.32 -11.40
C ARG A 522 -12.03 -7.08 -11.88
N THR A 523 -12.58 -8.03 -12.62
CA THR A 523 -13.93 -7.96 -13.19
C THR A 523 -15.02 -7.87 -12.11
N GLU A 524 -14.82 -8.54 -10.97
CA GLU A 524 -15.71 -8.46 -9.80
C GLU A 524 -15.83 -7.04 -9.23
N ASP A 525 -14.73 -6.27 -9.26
CA ASP A 525 -14.65 -4.93 -8.69
C ASP A 525 -15.32 -3.86 -9.57
N VAL A 526 -15.53 -4.16 -10.87
CA VAL A 526 -16.09 -3.23 -11.88
C VAL A 526 -17.38 -2.60 -11.38
N LYS A 527 -18.36 -3.41 -10.94
CA LYS A 527 -19.71 -2.92 -10.58
C LYS A 527 -19.66 -1.87 -9.47
N ASN A 528 -18.86 -2.11 -8.43
CA ASN A 528 -18.79 -1.24 -7.26
C ASN A 528 -18.06 0.06 -7.58
N HIS A 529 -16.89 -0.03 -8.24
CA HIS A 529 -16.10 1.15 -8.60
C HIS A 529 -16.82 2.03 -9.63
N MET A 530 -17.50 1.42 -10.62
CA MET A 530 -18.29 2.16 -11.59
C MET A 530 -19.55 2.77 -10.98
N ALA A 531 -20.23 2.09 -10.04
CA ALA A 531 -21.38 2.69 -9.35
C ALA A 531 -20.99 3.97 -8.59
N ALA A 532 -19.93 3.91 -7.78
CA ALA A 532 -19.42 5.08 -7.04
C ALA A 532 -18.93 6.20 -7.97
N LEU A 533 -18.23 5.86 -9.06
CA LEU A 533 -17.81 6.83 -10.07
C LEU A 533 -19.02 7.51 -10.72
N PHE A 534 -20.05 6.76 -11.11
CA PHE A 534 -21.21 7.33 -11.78
C PHE A 534 -22.11 8.15 -10.86
N GLU A 535 -22.31 7.75 -9.61
CA GLU A 535 -23.03 8.58 -8.62
C GLU A 535 -22.39 9.96 -8.44
N ARG A 536 -21.05 10.02 -8.46
CA ARG A 536 -20.30 11.28 -8.48
C ARG A 536 -20.47 12.04 -9.81
N LEU A 537 -20.29 11.39 -10.96
CA LEU A 537 -20.43 12.01 -12.29
C LEU A 537 -21.84 12.51 -12.60
N GLU A 538 -22.87 11.91 -12.01
CA GLU A 538 -24.29 12.30 -12.12
C GLU A 538 -24.66 13.47 -11.21
N SER A 539 -23.80 13.82 -10.24
CA SER A 539 -24.09 14.76 -9.17
C SER A 539 -23.06 15.93 -9.06
N PRO A 540 -22.87 16.75 -10.12
CA PRO A 540 -22.17 18.03 -10.00
C PRO A 540 -23.03 19.01 -9.18
N LEU A 541 -22.55 19.40 -7.99
CA LEU A 541 -23.29 20.23 -7.04
C LEU A 541 -23.02 21.73 -7.23
N ALA A 542 -21.78 22.10 -7.57
CA ALA A 542 -21.44 23.44 -8.04
C ALA A 542 -20.41 23.38 -9.17
N ARG A 543 -20.57 24.21 -10.21
CA ARG A 543 -19.66 24.29 -11.35
C ARG A 543 -19.07 25.69 -11.54
N ASP A 544 -18.02 25.78 -12.36
CA ASP A 544 -17.39 27.02 -12.82
C ASP A 544 -16.90 27.91 -11.65
N ILE A 545 -16.35 27.25 -10.64
CA ILE A 545 -16.02 27.85 -9.34
C ILE A 545 -14.83 28.81 -9.48
N ARG A 546 -14.96 29.99 -8.89
CA ARG A 546 -13.96 31.06 -8.91
C ARG A 546 -13.75 31.58 -7.49
N ILE A 547 -12.49 31.86 -7.16
CA ILE A 547 -12.13 32.54 -5.92
C ILE A 547 -11.68 33.96 -6.26
N GLN A 548 -12.37 34.96 -5.72
CA GLN A 548 -11.91 36.34 -5.71
C GLN A 548 -11.24 36.60 -4.36
N TRP A 549 -9.95 36.89 -4.40
CA TRP A 549 -9.16 37.32 -3.24
C TRP A 549 -9.25 38.85 -3.05
N PRO A 550 -8.89 39.39 -1.87
CA PRO A 550 -8.92 40.83 -1.64
C PRO A 550 -8.11 41.61 -2.68
N ALA A 551 -8.64 42.76 -3.11
CA ALA A 551 -7.99 43.59 -4.10
C ALA A 551 -6.62 44.10 -3.60
N GLY A 552 -5.57 43.78 -4.34
CA GLY A 552 -4.20 44.17 -4.02
C GLY A 552 -3.41 43.17 -3.16
N ALA A 553 -4.01 42.05 -2.75
CA ALA A 553 -3.27 40.97 -2.09
C ALA A 553 -2.41 40.19 -3.10
N GLU A 554 -1.16 39.88 -2.71
CA GLU A 554 -0.31 38.94 -3.46
C GLU A 554 -0.69 37.51 -3.07
N VAL A 555 -1.26 36.75 -4.03
CA VAL A 555 -1.79 35.40 -3.77
C VAL A 555 -1.12 34.34 -4.62
N ASP A 556 -0.56 33.34 -3.96
CA ASP A 556 -0.07 32.10 -4.58
C ASP A 556 -0.95 30.93 -4.10
N MET A 557 -1.84 30.41 -4.96
CA MET A 557 -2.92 29.47 -4.60
C MET A 557 -2.84 28.15 -5.37
N TRP A 558 -2.99 27.02 -4.66
CA TRP A 558 -2.91 25.67 -5.21
C TRP A 558 -4.11 24.77 -4.86
N PRO A 559 -4.62 23.98 -5.82
CA PRO A 559 -4.22 23.90 -7.22
C PRO A 559 -4.60 25.16 -8.02
N GLU A 560 -3.81 25.51 -9.04
CA GLU A 560 -4.06 26.64 -9.95
C GLU A 560 -5.43 26.54 -10.65
N ARG A 561 -5.83 25.32 -11.04
CA ARG A 561 -7.11 25.03 -11.69
C ARG A 561 -8.08 24.47 -10.65
N ILE A 562 -9.07 25.26 -10.28
CA ILE A 562 -10.14 24.86 -9.37
C ILE A 562 -11.04 23.83 -10.09
N PRO A 563 -11.30 22.65 -9.51
CA PRO A 563 -12.26 21.68 -10.06
C PRO A 563 -13.71 22.11 -9.81
N ASP A 564 -14.68 21.38 -10.36
CA ASP A 564 -16.07 21.51 -9.92
C ASP A 564 -16.27 20.82 -8.55
N LEU A 565 -17.30 21.24 -7.82
CA LEU A 565 -17.71 20.63 -6.56
C LEU A 565 -18.65 19.47 -6.85
N TYR A 566 -18.12 18.25 -6.76
CA TYR A 566 -18.90 17.03 -6.89
C TYR A 566 -19.43 16.54 -5.55
N LEU A 567 -20.49 15.73 -5.60
CA LEU A 567 -20.89 14.92 -4.45
C LEU A 567 -19.72 14.07 -3.96
N GLY A 568 -19.42 14.19 -2.67
CA GLY A 568 -18.41 13.36 -2.01
C GLY A 568 -16.97 13.80 -2.19
N GLU A 569 -16.71 14.97 -2.75
CA GLU A 569 -15.35 15.47 -2.96
C GLU A 569 -15.27 16.97 -2.59
N PRO A 570 -14.82 17.33 -1.38
CA PRO A 570 -14.68 18.72 -0.98
C PRO A 570 -13.50 19.35 -1.70
N ILE A 571 -13.68 20.57 -2.20
CA ILE A 571 -12.57 21.32 -2.78
C ILE A 571 -11.79 21.94 -1.63
N VAL A 572 -10.55 21.49 -1.47
CA VAL A 572 -9.59 22.11 -0.55
C VAL A 572 -8.62 22.92 -1.39
N LEU A 573 -8.48 24.21 -1.13
CA LEU A 573 -7.52 25.13 -1.75
C LEU A 573 -6.58 25.67 -0.67
N ALA A 574 -5.29 25.74 -0.97
CA ALA A 574 -4.27 26.26 -0.07
C ALA A 574 -3.60 27.47 -0.72
N ALA A 575 -3.46 28.59 0.01
CA ALA A 575 -2.89 29.82 -0.53
C ALA A 575 -1.86 30.44 0.43
N ARG A 576 -0.83 31.09 -0.12
CA ARG A 576 0.05 32.04 0.57
C ARG A 576 -0.37 33.45 0.18
N LEU A 577 -0.45 34.31 1.17
CA LEU A 577 -0.93 35.70 1.14
C LEU A 577 0.09 36.61 1.81
N ASP A 578 0.05 37.90 1.48
CA ASP A 578 0.75 38.99 2.15
C ASP A 578 -0.12 39.74 3.18
N THR A 579 -1.43 39.46 3.21
CA THR A 579 -2.41 40.16 4.07
C THR A 579 -3.55 39.26 4.57
N LEU A 580 -4.09 39.62 5.73
CA LEU A 580 -5.35 39.08 6.29
C LEU A 580 -6.51 40.08 6.26
N ALA A 581 -6.31 41.24 5.63
CA ALA A 581 -7.36 42.25 5.52
C ALA A 581 -8.30 41.93 4.35
N GLY A 582 -9.60 41.88 4.63
CA GLY A 582 -10.64 41.82 3.61
C GLY A 582 -11.37 40.47 3.51
N ASP A 583 -12.16 40.37 2.44
CA ASP A 583 -13.03 39.24 2.17
C ASP A 583 -12.49 38.38 1.02
N VAL A 584 -12.62 37.07 1.14
CA VAL A 584 -12.57 36.12 0.04
C VAL A 584 -14.00 35.87 -0.43
N VAL A 585 -14.25 35.99 -1.73
CA VAL A 585 -15.55 35.67 -2.33
C VAL A 585 -15.41 34.41 -3.17
N VAL A 586 -16.12 33.36 -2.77
CA VAL A 586 -16.28 32.12 -3.55
C VAL A 586 -17.51 32.32 -4.43
N GLU A 587 -17.37 32.10 -5.74
CA GLU A 587 -18.47 32.19 -6.71
C GLU A 587 -18.55 30.91 -7.52
N GLY A 588 -19.75 30.60 -8.04
CA GLY A 588 -19.96 29.47 -8.95
C GLY A 588 -21.41 29.38 -9.42
N GLN A 589 -21.77 28.21 -9.94
CA GLN A 589 -23.13 27.92 -10.40
C GLN A 589 -23.66 26.66 -9.68
N VAL A 590 -24.70 26.80 -8.87
CA VAL A 590 -25.38 25.71 -8.14
C VAL A 590 -26.76 25.50 -8.76
N GLY A 591 -27.05 24.29 -9.23
CA GLY A 591 -28.34 23.98 -9.88
C GLY A 591 -28.67 24.86 -11.11
N GLY A 592 -27.65 25.39 -11.79
CA GLY A 592 -27.81 26.33 -12.91
C GLY A 592 -28.09 27.78 -12.52
N GLN A 593 -28.05 28.13 -11.22
CA GLN A 593 -28.15 29.50 -10.72
C GLN A 593 -26.81 29.99 -10.20
N ALA A 594 -26.56 31.30 -10.34
CA ALA A 594 -25.37 31.92 -9.77
C ALA A 594 -25.40 31.85 -8.23
N TRP A 595 -24.32 31.35 -7.64
CA TRP A 595 -24.12 31.22 -6.21
C TRP A 595 -22.85 31.97 -5.80
N SER A 596 -22.88 32.58 -4.62
CA SER A 596 -21.73 33.29 -4.05
C SER A 596 -21.75 33.23 -2.53
N GLN A 597 -20.61 32.90 -1.93
CA GLN A 597 -20.39 32.97 -0.49
C GLN A 597 -19.17 33.83 -0.17
N ARG A 598 -19.35 34.78 0.75
CA ARG A 598 -18.28 35.63 1.31
C ARG A 598 -17.73 35.00 2.59
N VAL A 599 -16.41 34.91 2.71
CA VAL A 599 -15.69 34.48 3.91
C VAL A 599 -14.64 35.53 4.27
N GLN A 600 -14.54 35.92 5.54
CA GLN A 600 -13.68 37.02 5.97
C GLN A 600 -12.35 36.47 6.48
N LEU A 601 -11.22 37.01 5.99
CA LEU A 601 -9.87 36.53 6.37
C LEU A 601 -9.57 36.79 7.85
N ASP A 602 -10.03 37.93 8.38
CA ASP A 602 -9.85 38.36 9.79
C ASP A 602 -10.63 37.48 10.80
N LYS A 603 -11.56 36.65 10.33
CA LYS A 603 -12.37 35.72 11.12
C LYS A 603 -12.07 34.25 10.82
N ALA A 604 -11.02 33.96 10.06
CA ALA A 604 -10.56 32.60 9.83
C ALA A 604 -10.20 31.92 11.17
N SER A 605 -10.56 30.64 11.32
CA SER A 605 -10.09 29.85 12.46
C SER A 605 -8.58 29.62 12.34
N LEU A 606 -7.85 29.68 13.45
CA LEU A 606 -6.44 29.28 13.45
C LEU A 606 -6.34 27.79 13.08
N GLY A 607 -5.61 27.47 12.03
CA GLY A 607 -5.29 26.11 11.60
C GLY A 607 -3.81 25.81 11.82
N SER A 608 -3.49 24.54 12.08
CA SER A 608 -2.10 24.05 12.07
C SER A 608 -1.80 23.36 10.74
N GLY A 609 -0.63 23.61 10.14
CA GLY A 609 -0.15 22.86 8.99
C GLY A 609 -0.63 23.32 7.62
N VAL A 610 -1.32 24.45 7.53
CA VAL A 610 -1.76 25.08 6.27
C VAL A 610 -0.56 25.47 5.40
N GLY A 611 0.49 26.04 5.98
CA GLY A 611 1.69 26.48 5.26
C GLY A 611 2.46 25.32 4.64
N SER A 612 2.62 24.20 5.36
CA SER A 612 3.23 23.00 4.77
C SER A 612 2.35 22.34 3.71
N LEU A 613 1.02 22.41 3.83
CA LEU A 613 0.13 21.92 2.77
C LEU A 613 0.25 22.78 1.51
N TRP A 614 0.25 24.09 1.66
CA TRP A 614 0.49 25.03 0.55
C TRP A 614 1.83 24.73 -0.12
N ALA A 615 2.92 24.67 0.65
CA ALA A 615 4.25 24.42 0.15
C ALA A 615 4.35 23.04 -0.54
N ARG A 616 3.74 21.99 0.03
CA ARG A 616 3.68 20.67 -0.62
C ARG A 616 2.93 20.70 -1.94
N ARG A 617 1.77 21.36 -2.00
CA ARG A 617 0.99 21.48 -3.24
C ARG A 617 1.70 22.30 -4.32
N ARG A 618 2.43 23.34 -3.92
CA ARG A 618 3.32 24.10 -4.81
C ARG A 618 4.49 23.24 -5.29
N ILE A 619 5.12 22.46 -4.42
CA ILE A 619 6.15 21.48 -4.80
C ILE A 619 5.58 20.44 -5.77
N ASP A 620 4.39 19.88 -5.50
CA ASP A 620 3.74 18.92 -6.39
C ASP A 620 3.48 19.53 -7.79
N GLY A 621 3.03 20.79 -7.84
CA GLY A 621 2.87 21.55 -9.10
C GLY A 621 4.18 21.89 -9.83
N LEU A 622 5.24 22.17 -9.09
CA LEU A 622 6.59 22.35 -9.67
C LEU A 622 7.14 21.02 -10.21
N MET A 623 6.96 19.92 -9.48
CA MET A 623 7.34 18.57 -9.91
C MET A 623 6.53 18.12 -11.14
N ASP A 624 5.29 18.59 -11.29
CA ASP A 624 4.48 18.35 -12.49
C ASP A 624 5.11 18.94 -13.76
N ARG A 625 5.96 19.97 -13.66
CA ARG A 625 6.73 20.50 -14.82
C ARG A 625 7.74 19.50 -15.36
N LEU A 626 8.32 18.60 -14.53
CA LEU A 626 9.18 17.51 -15.02
C LEU A 626 8.41 16.59 -15.97
N SER A 627 7.14 16.32 -15.64
CA SER A 627 6.21 15.53 -16.46
C SER A 627 5.88 16.18 -17.80
N LEU A 628 6.05 17.51 -17.88
CA LEU A 628 5.89 18.32 -19.10
C LEU A 628 7.22 18.53 -19.83
N GLY A 629 8.31 17.88 -19.40
CA GLY A 629 9.63 17.94 -20.04
C GLY A 629 10.50 19.13 -19.61
N ALA A 630 10.20 19.81 -18.49
CA ALA A 630 11.08 20.83 -17.95
C ALA A 630 12.40 20.25 -17.43
N ASP A 631 13.46 21.07 -17.41
CA ASP A 631 14.78 20.66 -16.94
C ASP A 631 14.80 20.36 -15.43
N GLU A 632 15.47 19.27 -15.04
CA GLU A 632 15.49 18.84 -13.63
C GLU A 632 16.30 19.80 -12.73
N ALA A 633 17.31 20.49 -13.25
CA ALA A 633 18.06 21.47 -12.46
C ALA A 633 17.25 22.75 -12.21
N GLU A 634 16.44 23.21 -13.18
CA GLU A 634 15.49 24.32 -12.99
C GLU A 634 14.44 23.98 -11.92
N VAL A 635 13.75 22.85 -12.05
CA VAL A 635 12.73 22.44 -11.06
C VAL A 635 13.36 22.22 -9.68
N ARG A 636 14.55 21.60 -9.60
CA ARG A 636 15.28 21.46 -8.33
C ARG A 636 15.62 22.81 -7.70
N ALA A 637 15.99 23.82 -8.49
CA ALA A 637 16.34 25.15 -7.98
C ALA A 637 15.14 25.88 -7.35
N GLU A 638 13.91 25.61 -7.82
CA GLU A 638 12.67 26.15 -7.24
C GLU A 638 12.15 25.30 -6.06
N VAL A 639 12.21 23.96 -6.16
CA VAL A 639 11.69 23.05 -5.14
C VAL A 639 12.56 23.02 -3.89
N LEU A 640 13.89 23.04 -4.03
CA LEU A 640 14.80 22.83 -2.89
C LEU A 640 14.70 23.92 -1.81
N PRO A 641 14.73 25.23 -2.12
CA PRO A 641 14.59 26.27 -1.09
C PRO A 641 13.25 26.15 -0.35
N LEU A 642 12.15 25.96 -1.09
CA LEU A 642 10.80 25.81 -0.55
C LEU A 642 10.67 24.57 0.36
N ALA A 643 11.33 23.47 -0.01
CA ALA A 643 11.36 22.25 0.80
C ALA A 643 12.18 22.42 2.10
N LEU A 644 13.28 23.18 2.06
CA LEU A 644 14.09 23.48 3.24
C LEU A 644 13.36 24.46 4.19
N GLU A 645 12.79 25.54 3.66
CA GLU A 645 12.00 26.56 4.38
C GLU A 645 10.84 25.91 5.15
N HIS A 646 10.05 25.08 4.49
CA HIS A 646 8.88 24.43 5.09
C HIS A 646 9.18 23.07 5.77
N GLN A 647 10.45 22.70 5.90
CA GLN A 647 10.92 21.45 6.50
C GLN A 647 10.23 20.20 5.91
N LEU A 648 10.05 20.17 4.58
CA LEU A 648 9.38 19.10 3.86
C LEU A 648 10.40 18.09 3.30
N VAL A 649 10.22 16.82 3.64
CA VAL A 649 10.93 15.71 2.97
C VAL A 649 10.43 15.56 1.53
N THR A 650 11.36 15.53 0.57
CA THR A 650 11.08 15.46 -0.87
C THR A 650 12.09 14.53 -1.57
N ARG A 651 12.06 14.47 -2.91
CA ARG A 651 13.13 13.85 -3.72
C ARG A 651 14.52 14.47 -3.45
N TYR A 652 14.58 15.72 -3.01
CA TYR A 652 15.82 16.50 -2.86
C TYR A 652 16.26 16.75 -1.41
N THR A 653 15.41 16.48 -0.41
CA THR A 653 15.62 16.83 1.01
C THR A 653 15.42 15.63 1.94
N SER A 654 16.13 15.62 3.08
CA SER A 654 16.01 14.60 4.13
C SER A 654 16.37 15.19 5.49
N PHE A 655 15.80 14.66 6.58
CA PHE A 655 16.16 15.09 7.93
C PHE A 655 17.37 14.32 8.44
N VAL A 656 18.30 15.00 9.12
CA VAL A 656 19.41 14.38 9.85
C VAL A 656 19.55 14.98 11.25
N ALA A 657 19.68 14.13 12.26
CA ALA A 657 19.92 14.52 13.65
C ALA A 657 21.30 14.02 14.06
N VAL A 658 22.11 14.83 14.74
CA VAL A 658 23.44 14.41 15.24
C VAL A 658 23.67 14.91 16.66
N ASP A 659 23.90 13.98 17.58
CA ASP A 659 24.45 14.29 18.90
C ASP A 659 25.94 14.57 18.78
N LYS A 660 26.34 15.83 18.98
CA LYS A 660 27.74 16.27 18.86
C LYS A 660 28.70 15.56 19.82
N THR A 661 28.20 14.95 20.90
CA THR A 661 29.01 14.16 21.86
C THR A 661 29.13 12.70 21.41
N PRO A 662 30.35 12.19 21.08
CA PRO A 662 30.56 10.76 20.87
C PRO A 662 30.25 9.97 22.15
N VAL A 663 29.51 8.87 22.01
CA VAL A 663 29.10 8.02 23.15
C VAL A 663 29.52 6.57 23.00
N ARG A 664 29.65 6.06 21.76
CA ARG A 664 30.19 4.71 21.51
C ARG A 664 31.72 4.76 21.60
N PRO A 665 32.37 3.91 22.42
CA PRO A 665 33.83 3.81 22.46
C PRO A 665 34.42 3.48 21.08
N ALA A 666 35.59 4.04 20.77
CA ALA A 666 36.30 3.77 19.53
C ALA A 666 36.64 2.28 19.40
N GLY A 667 36.27 1.65 18.28
CA GLY A 667 36.48 0.22 18.03
C GLY A 667 35.46 -0.72 18.68
N ALA A 668 34.47 -0.23 19.43
CA ALA A 668 33.36 -1.08 19.87
C ALA A 668 32.49 -1.50 18.66
N PRO A 669 32.10 -2.79 18.54
CA PRO A 669 31.29 -3.27 17.43
C PRO A 669 29.90 -2.62 17.45
N LEU A 670 29.39 -2.31 16.26
CA LEU A 670 28.00 -1.90 16.04
C LEU A 670 27.25 -3.13 15.56
N ALA A 671 26.41 -3.68 16.45
CA ALA A 671 25.60 -4.85 16.18
C ALA A 671 24.19 -4.44 15.78
N GLU A 672 23.40 -5.46 15.46
CA GLU A 672 22.02 -5.29 15.09
C GLU A 672 21.23 -6.68 15.24
N GLY A 673 19.97 -6.88 14.77
CA GLY A 673 18.95 -7.96 14.96
C GLY A 673 17.47 -7.47 14.74
N GLN A 674 16.42 -8.26 14.41
CA GLN A 674 15.11 -7.68 13.97
C GLN A 674 14.00 -7.58 15.05
N VAL A 675 13.01 -6.66 14.88
CA VAL A 675 11.84 -6.45 15.79
C VAL A 675 10.53 -7.05 15.24
N PRO A 676 9.75 -7.80 16.04
CA PRO A 676 8.41 -8.30 15.68
C PRO A 676 7.25 -7.34 15.91
N THR A 677 6.14 -7.58 15.21
CA THR A 677 4.86 -6.85 15.33
C THR A 677 3.71 -7.74 15.81
N HIS A 678 2.60 -7.13 16.27
CA HIS A 678 1.36 -7.86 16.55
C HIS A 678 0.73 -8.41 15.27
N MET A 679 0.01 -9.53 15.40
CA MET A 679 -0.82 -10.04 14.30
C MET A 679 -2.03 -9.11 14.08
N PRO A 680 -2.41 -8.81 12.82
CA PRO A 680 -3.66 -8.10 12.54
C PRO A 680 -4.87 -8.84 13.11
N HIS A 681 -5.82 -8.10 13.66
CA HIS A 681 -7.02 -8.67 14.24
C HIS A 681 -7.83 -9.52 13.24
N GLY A 682 -8.16 -10.75 13.62
CA GLY A 682 -8.93 -11.69 12.79
C GLY A 682 -8.09 -12.52 11.82
N TRP A 683 -6.76 -12.35 11.81
CA TRP A 683 -5.83 -13.25 11.12
C TRP A 683 -5.49 -14.45 12.03
N SER A 684 -4.99 -15.54 11.46
CA SER A 684 -4.43 -16.65 12.23
C SER A 684 -3.07 -17.07 11.66
N GLN A 685 -2.13 -17.41 12.53
CA GLN A 685 -0.76 -17.75 12.13
C GLN A 685 -0.74 -18.94 11.15
N ALA A 686 -1.59 -19.94 11.40
CA ALA A 686 -1.79 -21.13 10.58
C ALA A 686 -2.30 -20.82 9.16
N ALA A 687 -3.19 -19.84 8.98
CA ALA A 687 -3.71 -19.48 7.66
C ALA A 687 -2.74 -18.60 6.85
N VAL A 688 -1.90 -17.81 7.53
CA VAL A 688 -1.05 -16.78 6.92
C VAL A 688 0.34 -17.31 6.55
N PHE A 689 0.93 -18.15 7.41
CA PHE A 689 2.24 -18.75 7.19
C PHE A 689 2.16 -20.24 6.80
N GLY A 690 0.95 -20.79 6.79
CA GLY A 690 0.67 -22.22 6.62
C GLY A 690 0.91 -23.02 7.90
N GLU A 691 0.04 -23.99 8.17
CA GLU A 691 0.53 -25.22 8.79
C GLU A 691 1.27 -26.02 7.71
N LEU A 692 2.46 -26.55 8.04
CA LEU A 692 3.02 -27.64 7.25
C LEU A 692 1.99 -28.77 7.19
N PRO A 693 1.62 -29.29 6.00
CA PRO A 693 0.71 -30.41 5.91
C PRO A 693 1.35 -31.65 6.55
N ARG A 694 0.99 -31.92 7.82
CA ARG A 694 1.39 -33.12 8.55
C ARG A 694 0.68 -34.34 7.99
N GLY A 695 1.12 -34.79 6.81
CA GLY A 695 0.76 -36.08 6.23
C GLY A 695 0.26 -36.04 4.79
N ALA A 696 1.11 -35.69 3.83
CA ALA A 696 0.90 -36.02 2.43
C ALA A 696 2.21 -36.21 1.63
N THR A 697 3.19 -36.95 2.17
CA THR A 697 4.28 -37.50 1.35
C THR A 697 3.93 -38.91 0.87
N ASP A 698 4.10 -39.18 -0.43
CA ASP A 698 3.86 -40.48 -1.08
C ASP A 698 4.68 -41.67 -0.51
N SER A 699 5.54 -41.39 0.46
CA SER A 699 6.24 -42.35 1.33
C SER A 699 5.42 -43.58 1.73
N ARG A 700 4.12 -43.46 2.06
CA ARG A 700 3.27 -44.61 2.40
C ARG A 700 2.96 -45.50 1.19
N TRP A 701 2.70 -44.92 0.02
CA TRP A 701 2.51 -45.67 -1.23
C TRP A 701 3.82 -46.30 -1.73
N LEU A 702 4.94 -45.59 -1.57
CA LEU A 702 6.29 -46.11 -1.87
C LEU A 702 6.69 -47.25 -0.92
N MET A 703 6.32 -47.18 0.36
CA MET A 703 6.52 -48.28 1.32
C MET A 703 5.62 -49.48 1.00
N LEU A 704 4.33 -49.27 0.67
CA LEU A 704 3.42 -50.36 0.31
C LEU A 704 3.85 -51.08 -0.99
N THR A 705 4.27 -50.33 -2.01
CA THR A 705 4.82 -50.91 -3.24
C THR A 705 6.17 -51.61 -3.00
N GLY A 706 7.03 -51.08 -2.12
CA GLY A 706 8.25 -51.74 -1.67
C GLY A 706 7.99 -53.06 -0.93
N PHE A 707 7.03 -53.09 0.00
CA PHE A 707 6.62 -54.32 0.69
C PHE A 707 5.99 -55.34 -0.25
N ALA A 708 5.16 -54.90 -1.21
CA ALA A 708 4.59 -55.77 -2.23
C ALA A 708 5.69 -56.40 -3.12
N ALA A 709 6.69 -55.61 -3.53
CA ALA A 709 7.84 -56.10 -4.30
C ALA A 709 8.68 -57.11 -3.51
N LEU A 710 8.94 -56.86 -2.22
CA LEU A 710 9.65 -57.79 -1.32
C LEU A 710 8.86 -59.09 -1.10
N ALA A 711 7.54 -59.00 -0.92
CA ALA A 711 6.68 -60.18 -0.78
C ALA A 711 6.66 -61.02 -2.07
N LEU A 712 6.59 -60.38 -3.25
CA LEU A 712 6.66 -61.04 -4.54
C LEU A 712 8.02 -61.73 -4.77
N ALA A 713 9.13 -61.05 -4.44
CA ALA A 713 10.46 -61.63 -4.48
C ALA A 713 10.61 -62.85 -3.54
N GLY A 714 10.06 -62.76 -2.32
CA GLY A 714 10.01 -63.86 -1.36
C GLY A 714 9.19 -65.05 -1.87
N ALA A 715 8.05 -64.81 -2.51
CA ALA A 715 7.21 -65.85 -3.12
C ALA A 715 7.92 -66.54 -4.30
N LEU A 716 8.59 -65.77 -5.17
CA LEU A 716 9.38 -66.31 -6.29
C LEU A 716 10.58 -67.14 -5.80
N LEU A 717 11.28 -66.71 -4.76
CA LEU A 717 12.33 -67.50 -4.10
C LEU A 717 11.79 -68.76 -3.42
N GLY A 718 10.58 -68.71 -2.84
CA GLY A 718 9.89 -69.87 -2.29
C GLY A 718 9.46 -70.89 -3.36
N LEU A 719 9.03 -70.42 -4.53
CA LEU A 719 8.71 -71.26 -5.69
C LEU A 719 9.98 -71.86 -6.32
N ALA A 720 11.08 -71.10 -6.41
CA ALA A 720 12.38 -71.61 -6.88
C ALA A 720 12.96 -72.71 -5.96
N ARG A 721 12.60 -72.71 -4.66
CA ARG A 721 12.92 -73.79 -3.71
C ARG A 721 12.06 -75.06 -3.89
N ARG A 722 10.96 -75.02 -4.64
CA ARG A 722 10.14 -76.21 -4.97
C ARG A 722 10.58 -76.85 -6.30
N ARG A 723 11.85 -77.24 -6.40
CA ARG A 723 12.24 -78.33 -7.31
C ARG A 723 12.06 -79.66 -6.57
N PRO A 724 11.29 -80.63 -7.10
CA PRO A 724 11.19 -81.94 -6.48
C PRO A 724 12.54 -82.67 -6.56
N GLU A 725 12.89 -83.40 -5.51
CA GLU A 725 13.96 -84.40 -5.59
C GLU A 725 13.55 -85.53 -6.55
N PRO A 726 14.51 -86.16 -7.26
CA PRO A 726 14.21 -87.30 -8.12
C PRO A 726 13.80 -88.52 -7.29
N VAL A 727 12.70 -89.14 -7.69
CA VAL A 727 12.32 -90.48 -7.21
C VAL A 727 12.74 -91.49 -8.27
N LEU A 728 13.75 -92.30 -7.91
CA LEU A 728 14.46 -93.34 -8.68
C LEU A 728 15.39 -92.83 -9.80
#